data_AF-A0A0B8QUI9-F1
#
_entry.id   AF-A0A0B8QUI9-F1
#
_cell.length_a   1.000
_cell.length_b   1.000
_cell.length_c   1.000
_cell.angle_alpha   90.00
_cell.angle_beta   90.00
_cell.angle_gamma   90.00
#
_symmetry.space_group_name_H-M   'P 1'
#
loop_
_entity.id
_entity.type
_entity.pdbx_description
1 polymer ?
#
loop_
_entity_poly.entity_id
_entity_poly.type
_entity_poly.pdbx_seq_one_letter_code
_entity_poly.pdbx_strand_id
1 'polypeptide(L)'
;MYRKRVLGVMVIQQQAPRQFSEQEESFLVTLAAQLAVLIASEQNQGKWLLQHKRRPVLSGIAASNGIAIGPIWRESEEHSLSEVLPASAVDPEKDKEWLLLAIESALKEFRRLRKQLDSDLNKDALAIFDLFTHLLNDPKLRSDLLGQIEKGDSAEWALRQVIERFSNHFARMSDLYLQQRAQDVRELGQRLLYFLHNSQAQQIKLAEPMILVVNEMTTTLLASVPRDKLLGIVSLQGGINSHAAILSRALGIPAVLGVQIAQDIPPDRAVVLDGYNGEVMPSPTAGQRKYYRKLLNEELEMRTKVESTATEPAVTKDGANIQVMMNAGLEVDENVALSQAVDGIGLYRTEVSFLLKQSFPSEDEQFYHYRQVLVRARSKPVVMRTLDVGGDKSLPYFPMEEENPFLGWRGIRFTLDHPDIFLIQIRAMLRASVGLSSKLKILLPMISCAKELDASLRLFEQAYAEISATFPQVKKPEVGIMLEVPSTIYLLPVIADKIDFVSVGTNDLTQYLLAVDRNNAQVSELYEVMHPAVIMALKDIQTRCRQANLEVSVCGELAGDPLGVLLLLGLGFDQLSMNSANVARIKHLIRQTNLKDLEELARLALTKAYAEDVQSLTQNYLKQQKLTGYVKPGKE
;
A
#
# COMPACT_ATOMS: atom_id res chain seq x y z
N MET A 1 -11.99 34.06 -14.20
CA MET A 1 -12.46 32.69 -13.83
C MET A 1 -13.34 32.15 -14.93
N TYR A 2 -13.31 30.84 -15.19
CA TYR A 2 -14.22 30.17 -16.12
C TYR A 2 -14.61 28.81 -15.53
N ARG A 3 -15.92 28.50 -15.45
CA ARG A 3 -16.45 27.25 -14.82
C ARG A 3 -15.85 26.94 -13.44
N LYS A 4 -15.87 27.93 -12.53
CA LYS A 4 -15.29 27.84 -11.16
C LYS A 4 -13.77 27.59 -11.09
N ARG A 5 -13.05 27.55 -12.22
CA ARG A 5 -11.59 27.44 -12.26
C ARG A 5 -10.94 28.82 -12.43
N VAL A 6 -9.92 29.11 -11.64
CA VAL A 6 -9.08 30.31 -11.78
C VAL A 6 -8.11 30.06 -12.94
N LEU A 7 -8.25 30.83 -14.02
CA LEU A 7 -7.36 30.73 -15.19
C LEU A 7 -6.12 31.64 -15.08
N GLY A 8 -6.17 32.66 -14.24
CA GLY A 8 -5.10 33.65 -14.05
C GLY A 8 -5.60 34.88 -13.27
N VAL A 9 -4.68 35.80 -13.00
CA VAL A 9 -4.93 37.08 -12.31
C VAL A 9 -4.57 38.22 -13.27
N MET A 10 -5.48 39.17 -13.45
CA MET A 10 -5.21 40.40 -14.21
C MET A 10 -4.62 41.44 -13.26
N VAL A 11 -3.38 41.85 -13.53
CA VAL A 11 -2.67 42.90 -12.77
C VAL A 11 -2.64 44.15 -13.60
N ILE A 12 -3.03 45.28 -13.00
CA ILE A 12 -3.16 46.56 -13.70
C ILE A 12 -2.30 47.57 -12.98
N GLN A 13 -1.44 48.24 -13.75
CA GLN A 13 -0.53 49.25 -13.24
C GLN A 13 -0.90 50.59 -13.87
N GLN A 14 -0.97 51.63 -13.05
CA GLN A 14 -1.14 53.00 -13.51
C GLN A 14 0.06 53.85 -13.06
N GLN A 15 0.34 54.93 -13.80
CA GLN A 15 1.50 55.79 -13.55
C GLN A 15 1.27 56.80 -12.42
N ALA A 16 0.04 57.28 -12.23
CA ALA A 16 -0.30 58.25 -11.19
C ALA A 16 -1.00 57.57 -10.00
N PRO A 17 -0.73 57.96 -8.75
CA PRO A 17 -1.37 57.37 -7.58
C PRO A 17 -2.80 57.90 -7.43
N ARG A 18 -3.78 57.14 -7.91
CA ARG A 18 -5.22 57.42 -7.75
C ARG A 18 -6.00 56.13 -7.45
N GLN A 19 -7.25 56.26 -7.03
CA GLN A 19 -8.16 55.11 -6.99
C GLN A 19 -8.79 54.90 -8.37
N PHE A 20 -9.12 53.63 -8.69
CA PHE A 20 -9.97 53.32 -9.83
C PHE A 20 -11.41 53.68 -9.49
N SER A 21 -12.14 54.21 -10.47
CA SER A 21 -13.57 54.44 -10.34
C SER A 21 -14.35 53.13 -10.49
N GLU A 22 -15.59 53.08 -10.00
CA GLU A 22 -16.47 51.91 -10.13
C GLU A 22 -16.69 51.48 -11.60
N GLN A 23 -16.68 52.47 -12.52
CA GLN A 23 -16.78 52.20 -13.96
C GLN A 23 -15.53 51.52 -14.51
N GLU A 24 -14.34 51.94 -14.06
CA GLU A 24 -13.08 51.31 -14.43
C GLU A 24 -12.99 49.89 -13.86
N GLU A 25 -13.37 49.67 -12.59
CA GLU A 25 -13.42 48.34 -12.00
C GLU A 25 -14.38 47.41 -12.74
N SER A 26 -15.61 47.88 -13.03
CA SER A 26 -16.59 47.11 -13.80
C SER A 26 -16.10 46.76 -15.22
N PHE A 27 -15.41 47.69 -15.87
CA PHE A 27 -14.80 47.45 -17.17
C PHE A 27 -13.72 46.36 -17.09
N LEU A 28 -12.86 46.40 -16.07
CA LEU A 28 -11.78 45.43 -15.88
C LEU A 28 -12.31 44.03 -15.54
N VAL A 29 -13.38 43.94 -14.75
CA VAL A 29 -14.09 42.68 -14.49
C VAL A 29 -14.67 42.11 -15.78
N THR A 30 -15.28 42.97 -16.61
CA THR A 30 -15.84 42.58 -17.92
C THR A 30 -14.75 42.10 -18.88
N LEU A 31 -13.63 42.82 -18.94
CA LEU A 31 -12.47 42.46 -19.74
C LEU A 31 -11.86 41.11 -19.29
N ALA A 32 -11.73 40.90 -17.99
CA ALA A 32 -11.25 39.65 -17.41
C ALA A 32 -12.19 38.47 -17.72
N ALA A 33 -13.51 38.70 -17.73
CA ALA A 33 -14.49 37.68 -18.09
C ALA A 33 -14.40 37.30 -19.58
N GLN A 34 -14.28 38.28 -20.48
CA GLN A 34 -14.13 38.02 -21.92
C GLN A 34 -12.80 37.31 -22.24
N LEU A 35 -11.70 37.75 -21.63
CA LEU A 35 -10.40 37.08 -21.78
C LEU A 35 -10.43 35.64 -21.23
N ALA A 36 -11.15 35.38 -20.13
CA ALA A 36 -11.27 34.04 -19.59
C ALA A 36 -11.95 33.07 -20.58
N VAL A 37 -12.94 33.54 -21.35
CA VAL A 37 -13.60 32.71 -22.38
C VAL A 37 -12.63 32.41 -23.53
N LEU A 38 -11.88 33.41 -24.01
CA LEU A 38 -10.90 33.24 -25.07
C LEU A 38 -9.77 32.29 -24.66
N ILE A 39 -9.22 32.47 -23.45
CA ILE A 39 -8.16 31.62 -22.90
C ILE A 39 -8.64 30.18 -22.74
N ALA A 40 -9.86 29.97 -22.22
CA ALA A 40 -10.44 28.63 -22.09
C ALA A 40 -10.64 27.95 -23.46
N SER A 41 -11.06 28.70 -24.48
CA SER A 41 -11.23 28.20 -25.84
C SER A 41 -9.90 27.77 -26.46
N GLU A 42 -8.85 28.60 -26.36
CA GLU A 42 -7.53 28.30 -26.91
C GLU A 42 -6.80 27.18 -26.15
N GLN A 43 -7.02 27.05 -24.84
CA GLN A 43 -6.53 25.90 -24.06
C GLN A 43 -7.18 24.59 -24.51
N ASN A 44 -8.48 24.58 -24.79
CA ASN A 44 -9.19 23.40 -25.30
C ASN A 44 -8.77 23.03 -26.73
N GLN A 45 -8.26 23.99 -27.52
CA GLN A 45 -7.75 23.75 -28.87
C GLN A 45 -6.24 23.44 -28.91
N GLY A 46 -5.57 23.38 -27.76
CA GLY A 46 -4.15 23.00 -27.66
C GLY A 46 -3.14 24.03 -28.18
N LYS A 47 -3.54 25.27 -28.46
CA LYS A 47 -2.69 26.29 -29.13
C LYS A 47 -1.97 27.25 -28.18
N TRP A 48 -2.23 27.19 -26.88
CA TRP A 48 -1.64 28.14 -25.92
C TRP A 48 -0.20 27.78 -25.52
N LEU A 49 0.78 28.44 -26.15
CA LEU A 49 2.23 28.24 -25.97
C LEU A 49 2.89 29.09 -24.88
N LEU A 50 2.14 29.88 -24.09
CA LEU A 50 2.69 30.61 -22.93
C LEU A 50 2.67 29.74 -21.67
N GLN A 51 3.31 28.58 -21.72
CA GLN A 51 3.87 27.99 -20.51
C GLN A 51 5.21 28.69 -20.27
N HIS A 52 5.31 29.49 -19.20
CA HIS A 52 6.62 29.79 -18.63
C HIS A 52 7.42 28.49 -18.57
N LYS A 53 8.71 28.53 -18.93
CA LYS A 53 9.71 27.45 -18.74
C LYS A 53 9.88 27.06 -17.26
N ARG A 54 8.81 26.72 -16.56
CA ARG A 54 8.84 25.82 -15.42
C ARG A 54 8.76 24.43 -16.04
N ARG A 55 9.87 23.71 -16.05
CA ARG A 55 9.81 22.26 -16.32
C ARG A 55 8.78 21.70 -15.34
N PRO A 56 7.72 21.03 -15.82
CA PRO A 56 6.57 20.73 -14.99
C PRO A 56 7.01 19.78 -13.87
N VAL A 57 6.75 20.19 -12.64
CA VAL A 57 6.63 19.22 -11.54
C VAL A 57 5.41 18.39 -11.89
N LEU A 58 5.60 17.09 -12.05
CA LEU A 58 4.54 16.17 -12.39
C LEU A 58 3.97 15.65 -11.08
N SER A 59 2.65 15.72 -10.93
CA SER A 59 1.95 15.23 -9.75
C SER A 59 1.37 13.85 -10.02
N GLY A 60 1.42 12.99 -9.01
CA GLY A 60 0.80 11.68 -8.98
C GLY A 60 0.42 11.29 -7.55
N ILE A 61 0.12 10.03 -7.35
CA ILE A 61 -0.29 9.47 -6.06
C ILE A 61 0.96 9.00 -5.31
N ALA A 62 1.23 9.58 -4.14
CA ALA A 62 2.27 9.10 -3.23
C ALA A 62 1.95 7.68 -2.75
N ALA A 63 2.77 6.70 -3.12
CA ALA A 63 2.61 5.31 -2.70
C ALA A 63 3.55 4.90 -1.57
N SER A 64 4.76 5.48 -1.57
CA SER A 64 5.78 5.29 -0.54
C SER A 64 6.54 6.60 -0.33
N ASN A 65 6.75 6.96 0.94
CA ASN A 65 7.37 8.23 1.35
C ASN A 65 8.89 8.20 1.13
N GLY A 66 9.49 9.39 1.09
CA GLY A 66 10.94 9.59 0.97
C GLY A 66 11.31 10.48 -0.21
N ILE A 67 12.60 10.83 -0.29
CA ILE A 67 13.14 11.63 -1.40
C ILE A 67 14.22 10.81 -2.11
N ALA A 68 14.13 10.70 -3.43
CA ALA A 68 15.18 10.11 -4.25
C ALA A 68 15.69 11.10 -5.29
N ILE A 69 17.00 11.09 -5.51
CA ILE A 69 17.67 11.88 -6.54
C ILE A 69 18.58 10.92 -7.29
N GLY A 70 18.26 10.65 -8.56
CA GLY A 70 19.02 9.68 -9.34
C GLY A 70 18.74 9.78 -10.83
N PRO A 71 19.56 9.12 -11.66
CA PRO A 71 19.25 8.96 -13.07
C PRO A 71 17.95 8.18 -13.23
N ILE A 72 17.16 8.57 -14.23
CA ILE A 72 16.00 7.80 -14.66
C ILE A 72 16.48 6.57 -15.45
N TRP A 73 15.90 5.43 -15.13
CA TRP A 73 15.97 4.25 -15.99
C TRP A 73 14.56 3.87 -16.42
N ARG A 74 14.39 3.68 -17.71
CA ARG A 74 13.16 3.21 -18.34
C ARG A 74 13.53 2.10 -19.29
N GLU A 75 12.72 1.07 -19.36
CA GLU A 75 12.87 0.05 -20.41
C GLU A 75 12.62 0.72 -21.77
N SER A 76 13.61 0.62 -22.67
CA SER A 76 13.60 1.26 -24.00
C SER A 76 12.38 0.80 -24.80
N GLU A 77 11.72 1.74 -25.49
CA GLU A 77 10.58 1.56 -26.42
C GLU A 77 9.99 0.14 -26.47
N GLU A 78 9.09 -0.14 -25.52
CA GLU A 78 8.19 -1.28 -25.65
C GLU A 78 7.35 -1.08 -26.91
N HIS A 79 7.73 -1.75 -27.99
CA HIS A 79 6.81 -2.00 -29.09
C HIS A 79 5.65 -2.78 -28.47
N SER A 80 4.47 -2.18 -28.37
CA SER A 80 3.34 -2.88 -27.77
C SER A 80 2.85 -3.95 -28.73
N LEU A 81 2.69 -5.18 -28.25
CA LEU A 81 2.11 -6.27 -29.03
C LEU A 81 0.74 -5.89 -29.62
N SER A 82 -0.04 -5.05 -28.91
CA SER A 82 -1.35 -4.57 -29.37
C SER A 82 -1.28 -3.53 -30.51
N GLU A 83 -0.11 -2.93 -30.74
CA GLU A 83 0.13 -1.90 -31.76
C GLU A 83 0.75 -2.48 -33.04
N VAL A 84 1.21 -3.75 -33.02
CA VAL A 84 1.76 -4.43 -34.20
C VAL A 84 0.69 -4.55 -35.29
N LEU A 85 0.90 -3.88 -36.42
CA LEU A 85 -0.06 -3.86 -37.53
C LEU A 85 0.11 -5.09 -38.45
N PRO A 86 -0.95 -5.46 -39.21
CA PRO A 86 -0.84 -6.47 -40.26
C PRO A 86 0.26 -6.12 -41.26
N ALA A 87 1.24 -7.01 -41.40
CA ALA A 87 2.38 -6.85 -42.29
C ALA A 87 2.81 -8.18 -42.90
N SER A 88 3.32 -8.12 -44.13
CA SER A 88 3.86 -9.28 -44.83
C SER A 88 5.37 -9.41 -44.60
N ALA A 89 5.86 -10.64 -44.55
CA ALA A 89 7.30 -10.91 -44.48
C ALA A 89 7.99 -10.48 -45.78
N VAL A 90 9.07 -9.70 -45.65
CA VAL A 90 9.95 -9.33 -46.77
C VAL A 90 10.86 -10.52 -47.11
N ASP A 91 11.32 -11.25 -46.09
CA ASP A 91 12.12 -12.47 -46.20
C ASP A 91 11.63 -13.49 -45.15
N PRO A 92 10.75 -14.43 -45.51
CA PRO A 92 10.17 -15.39 -44.58
C PRO A 92 11.21 -16.28 -43.87
N GLU A 93 12.33 -16.61 -44.51
CA GLU A 93 13.35 -17.46 -43.90
C GLU A 93 14.13 -16.70 -42.82
N LYS A 94 14.39 -15.42 -43.05
CA LYS A 94 15.01 -14.53 -42.05
C LYS A 94 14.10 -14.28 -40.85
N ASP A 95 12.80 -14.07 -41.10
CA ASP A 95 11.80 -13.90 -40.05
C ASP A 95 11.66 -15.16 -39.18
N LYS A 96 11.73 -16.35 -39.79
CA LYS A 96 11.80 -17.62 -39.05
C LYS A 96 13.06 -17.68 -38.18
N GLU A 97 14.22 -17.33 -38.71
CA GLU A 97 15.48 -17.35 -37.95
C GLU A 97 15.41 -16.41 -36.73
N TRP A 98 14.95 -15.17 -36.92
CA TRP A 98 14.78 -14.19 -35.85
C TRP A 98 13.80 -14.64 -34.78
N LEU A 99 12.68 -15.24 -35.17
CA LEU A 99 11.71 -15.79 -34.22
C LEU A 99 12.33 -16.91 -33.37
N LEU A 100 13.09 -17.82 -33.97
CA LEU A 100 13.74 -18.89 -33.24
C LEU A 100 14.79 -18.35 -32.25
N LEU A 101 15.58 -17.36 -32.66
CA LEU A 101 16.53 -16.68 -31.78
C LEU A 101 15.84 -15.95 -30.62
N ALA A 102 14.67 -15.33 -30.88
CA ALA A 102 13.88 -14.66 -29.85
C ALA A 102 13.34 -15.65 -28.81
N ILE A 103 12.80 -16.79 -29.26
CA ILE A 103 12.34 -17.88 -28.38
C ILE A 103 13.48 -18.42 -27.52
N GLU A 104 14.66 -18.67 -28.11
CA GLU A 104 15.83 -19.14 -27.35
C GLU A 104 16.31 -18.11 -26.32
N SER A 105 16.30 -16.82 -26.67
CA SER A 105 16.70 -15.74 -25.78
C SER A 105 15.74 -15.60 -24.59
N ALA A 106 14.42 -15.67 -24.85
CA ALA A 106 13.40 -15.70 -23.80
C ALA A 106 13.54 -16.93 -22.88
N LEU A 107 13.76 -18.12 -23.43
CA LEU A 107 14.01 -19.34 -22.64
C LEU A 107 15.24 -19.21 -21.74
N LYS A 108 16.34 -18.66 -22.25
CA LYS A 108 17.57 -18.43 -21.46
C LYS A 108 17.31 -17.42 -20.34
N GLU A 109 16.58 -16.36 -20.61
CA GLU A 109 16.23 -15.34 -19.61
C GLU A 109 15.34 -15.90 -18.51
N PHE A 110 14.23 -16.57 -18.84
CA PHE A 110 13.30 -17.10 -17.83
C PHE A 110 13.95 -18.15 -16.94
N ARG A 111 14.82 -19.01 -17.47
CA ARG A 111 15.61 -19.95 -16.66
C ARG A 111 16.54 -19.23 -15.68
N ARG A 112 17.16 -18.12 -16.11
CA ARG A 112 18.02 -17.30 -15.25
C ARG A 112 17.20 -16.61 -14.14
N LEU A 113 16.09 -15.97 -14.49
CA LEU A 113 15.21 -15.28 -13.53
C LEU A 113 14.66 -16.26 -12.49
N ARG A 114 14.22 -17.45 -12.93
CA ARG A 114 13.82 -18.53 -12.04
C ARG A 114 14.93 -18.89 -11.04
N LYS A 115 16.17 -19.08 -11.51
CA LYS A 115 17.31 -19.42 -10.65
C LYS A 115 17.68 -18.31 -9.66
N GLN A 116 17.53 -17.04 -10.05
CA GLN A 116 17.81 -15.88 -9.17
C GLN A 116 16.76 -15.72 -8.08
N LEU A 117 15.49 -16.03 -8.38
CA LEU A 117 14.38 -15.96 -7.42
C LEU A 117 14.26 -17.20 -6.51
N ASP A 118 14.98 -18.28 -6.82
CA ASP A 118 14.96 -19.51 -6.02
C ASP A 118 15.51 -19.30 -4.60
N SER A 119 16.35 -18.27 -4.38
CA SER A 119 16.83 -17.85 -3.05
C SER A 119 15.89 -16.88 -2.33
N ASP A 120 15.02 -16.19 -3.07
CA ASP A 120 14.24 -15.04 -2.60
C ASP A 120 12.73 -15.38 -2.68
N LEU A 121 12.27 -16.19 -1.71
CA LEU A 121 10.88 -16.32 -1.22
C LEU A 121 9.76 -15.81 -2.16
N ASN A 122 9.47 -16.52 -3.26
CA ASN A 122 8.14 -16.48 -3.89
C ASN A 122 7.91 -17.68 -4.84
N LYS A 123 7.32 -18.77 -4.32
CA LYS A 123 7.01 -19.98 -5.09
C LYS A 123 6.04 -19.73 -6.25
N ASP A 124 5.13 -18.77 -6.11
CA ASP A 124 4.15 -18.43 -7.15
C ASP A 124 4.77 -17.63 -8.31
N ALA A 125 5.73 -16.74 -8.02
CA ALA A 125 6.50 -16.06 -9.06
C ALA A 125 7.35 -17.04 -9.87
N LEU A 126 7.91 -18.06 -9.20
CA LEU A 126 8.66 -19.15 -9.85
C LEU A 126 7.77 -19.98 -10.79
N ALA A 127 6.51 -20.24 -10.42
CA ALA A 127 5.56 -20.99 -11.23
C ALA A 127 5.21 -20.29 -12.56
N ILE A 128 5.24 -18.96 -12.60
CA ILE A 128 5.04 -18.18 -13.85
C ILE A 128 6.17 -18.44 -14.85
N PHE A 129 7.43 -18.42 -14.38
CA PHE A 129 8.56 -18.70 -15.26
C PHE A 129 8.58 -20.15 -15.75
N ASP A 130 8.07 -21.08 -14.95
CA ASP A 130 7.85 -22.46 -15.37
C ASP A 130 6.78 -22.55 -16.44
N LEU A 131 5.65 -21.87 -16.27
CA LEU A 131 4.60 -21.77 -17.30
C LEU A 131 5.13 -21.19 -18.61
N PHE A 132 5.87 -20.07 -18.56
CA PHE A 132 6.49 -19.47 -19.75
C PHE A 132 7.47 -20.43 -20.43
N THR A 133 8.29 -21.11 -19.65
CA THR A 133 9.23 -22.12 -20.17
C THR A 133 8.47 -23.28 -20.82
N HIS A 134 7.37 -23.75 -20.21
CA HIS A 134 6.54 -24.80 -20.78
C HIS A 134 5.86 -24.37 -22.08
N LEU A 135 5.26 -23.17 -22.12
CA LEU A 135 4.63 -22.62 -23.33
C LEU A 135 5.62 -22.44 -24.48
N LEU A 136 6.82 -21.90 -24.21
CA LEU A 136 7.86 -21.73 -25.23
C LEU A 136 8.45 -23.05 -25.74
N ASN A 137 8.39 -24.12 -24.95
CA ASN A 137 8.80 -25.45 -25.37
C ASN A 137 7.65 -26.25 -26.01
N ASP A 138 6.41 -25.74 -26.02
CA ASP A 138 5.28 -26.40 -26.65
C ASP A 138 5.49 -26.43 -28.19
N PRO A 139 5.60 -27.62 -28.81
CA PRO A 139 5.75 -27.75 -30.26
C PRO A 139 4.63 -27.08 -31.04
N LYS A 140 3.42 -27.01 -30.47
CA LYS A 140 2.25 -26.42 -31.11
C LYS A 140 2.38 -24.91 -31.25
N LEU A 141 2.83 -24.22 -30.20
CA LEU A 141 3.07 -22.76 -30.26
C LEU A 141 4.10 -22.44 -31.35
N ARG A 142 5.21 -23.20 -31.38
CA ARG A 142 6.27 -23.02 -32.38
C ARG A 142 5.77 -23.30 -33.80
N SER A 143 5.02 -24.38 -33.99
CA SER A 143 4.44 -24.74 -35.30
C SER A 143 3.43 -23.70 -35.77
N ASP A 144 2.62 -23.16 -34.86
CA ASP A 144 1.61 -22.15 -35.18
C ASP A 144 2.26 -20.82 -35.61
N LEU A 145 3.32 -20.39 -34.93
CA LEU A 145 4.07 -19.18 -35.28
C LEU A 145 4.76 -19.33 -36.64
N LEU A 146 5.50 -20.43 -36.84
CA LEU A 146 6.19 -20.70 -38.11
C LEU A 146 5.20 -20.84 -39.27
N GLY A 147 4.04 -21.48 -39.03
CA GLY A 147 3.00 -21.64 -40.04
C GLY A 147 2.32 -20.35 -40.48
N GLN A 148 2.31 -19.29 -39.64
CA GLN A 148 1.83 -17.97 -40.09
C GLN A 148 2.89 -17.26 -40.94
N ILE A 149 4.17 -17.36 -40.57
CA ILE A 149 5.26 -16.81 -41.39
C ILE A 149 5.31 -17.49 -42.77
N GLU A 150 5.05 -18.80 -42.83
CA GLU A 150 4.95 -19.54 -44.10
C GLU A 150 3.79 -19.10 -45.00
N LYS A 151 2.73 -18.54 -44.43
CA LYS A 151 1.63 -17.92 -45.19
C LYS A 151 1.96 -16.51 -45.70
N GLY A 152 3.13 -15.98 -45.35
CA GLY A 152 3.61 -14.68 -45.78
C GLY A 152 3.44 -13.55 -44.77
N ASP A 153 3.06 -13.83 -43.52
CA ASP A 153 3.01 -12.83 -42.44
C ASP A 153 4.42 -12.53 -41.90
N SER A 154 4.67 -11.29 -41.47
CA SER A 154 5.91 -10.95 -40.78
C SER A 154 6.01 -11.64 -39.41
N ALA A 155 7.22 -11.81 -38.87
CA ALA A 155 7.43 -12.44 -37.55
C ALA A 155 6.64 -11.73 -36.42
N GLU A 156 6.62 -10.40 -36.44
CA GLU A 156 5.88 -9.58 -35.45
C GLU A 156 4.37 -9.81 -35.54
N TRP A 157 3.82 -9.80 -36.76
CA TRP A 157 2.39 -10.00 -36.98
C TRP A 157 1.95 -11.43 -36.69
N ALA A 158 2.76 -12.42 -37.08
CA ALA A 158 2.58 -13.82 -36.72
C ALA A 158 2.56 -14.01 -35.20
N LEU A 159 3.48 -13.37 -34.48
CA LEU A 159 3.54 -13.40 -33.02
C LEU A 159 2.26 -12.85 -32.39
N ARG A 160 1.83 -11.65 -32.79
CA ARG A 160 0.59 -11.05 -32.28
C ARG A 160 -0.61 -11.97 -32.47
N GLN A 161 -0.83 -12.45 -33.70
CA GLN A 161 -1.98 -13.29 -34.01
C GLN A 161 -2.03 -14.57 -33.16
N VAL A 162 -0.89 -15.26 -33.03
CA VAL A 162 -0.83 -16.52 -32.30
C VAL A 162 -1.00 -16.28 -30.80
N ILE A 163 -0.31 -15.28 -30.23
CA ILE A 163 -0.44 -14.96 -28.80
C ILE A 163 -1.85 -14.52 -28.44
N GLU A 164 -2.48 -13.64 -29.23
CA GLU A 164 -3.87 -13.23 -29.00
C GLU A 164 -4.82 -14.43 -29.06
N ARG A 165 -4.61 -15.37 -30.01
CA ARG A 165 -5.41 -16.59 -30.11
C ARG A 165 -5.26 -17.48 -28.87
N PHE A 166 -4.04 -17.68 -28.38
CA PHE A 166 -3.79 -18.45 -27.16
C PHE A 166 -4.39 -17.74 -25.94
N SER A 167 -4.13 -16.45 -25.76
CA SER A 167 -4.70 -15.64 -24.67
C SER A 167 -6.23 -15.71 -24.65
N ASN A 168 -6.88 -15.57 -25.81
CA ASN A 168 -8.34 -15.66 -25.93
C ASN A 168 -8.87 -17.06 -25.61
N HIS A 169 -8.09 -18.11 -25.87
CA HIS A 169 -8.45 -19.46 -25.49
C HIS A 169 -8.42 -19.64 -23.97
N PHE A 170 -7.36 -19.19 -23.30
CA PHE A 170 -7.24 -19.18 -21.83
C PHE A 170 -8.36 -18.35 -21.17
N ALA A 171 -8.65 -17.16 -21.70
CA ALA A 171 -9.69 -16.28 -21.18
C ALA A 171 -11.12 -16.88 -21.28
N ARG A 172 -11.33 -17.88 -22.15
CA ARG A 172 -12.63 -18.56 -22.35
C ARG A 172 -12.75 -19.88 -21.59
N MET A 173 -11.71 -20.30 -20.87
CA MET A 173 -11.77 -21.51 -20.05
C MET A 173 -12.67 -21.29 -18.85
N SER A 174 -13.31 -22.35 -18.35
CA SER A 174 -14.18 -22.29 -17.17
C SER A 174 -13.41 -22.20 -15.85
N ASP A 175 -12.11 -22.53 -15.86
CA ASP A 175 -11.24 -22.48 -14.70
C ASP A 175 -10.72 -21.05 -14.49
N LEU A 176 -11.07 -20.45 -13.36
CA LEU A 176 -10.66 -19.10 -12.94
C LEU A 176 -9.13 -18.94 -12.90
N TYR A 177 -8.40 -19.99 -12.51
CA TYR A 177 -6.94 -19.96 -12.51
C TYR A 177 -6.41 -19.82 -13.94
N LEU A 178 -6.94 -20.60 -14.89
CA LEU A 178 -6.53 -20.54 -16.29
C LEU A 178 -6.98 -19.24 -16.97
N GLN A 179 -8.13 -18.68 -16.60
CA GLN A 179 -8.56 -17.35 -17.07
C GLN A 179 -7.58 -16.25 -16.66
N GLN A 180 -7.12 -16.26 -15.40
CA GLN A 180 -6.15 -15.28 -14.90
C GLN A 180 -4.80 -15.38 -15.64
N ARG A 181 -4.41 -16.57 -16.10
CA ARG A 181 -3.20 -16.80 -16.92
C ARG A 181 -3.29 -16.23 -18.34
N ALA A 182 -4.45 -15.79 -18.81
CA ALA A 182 -4.57 -15.17 -20.13
C ALA A 182 -3.73 -13.88 -20.25
N GLN A 183 -3.59 -13.12 -19.17
CA GLN A 183 -2.74 -11.93 -19.14
C GLN A 183 -1.26 -12.32 -19.21
N ASP A 184 -0.86 -13.36 -18.49
CA ASP A 184 0.52 -13.88 -18.51
C ASP A 184 0.94 -14.33 -19.92
N VAL A 185 0.03 -14.93 -20.69
CA VAL A 185 0.29 -15.28 -22.12
C VAL A 185 0.54 -14.04 -22.97
N ARG A 186 -0.16 -12.92 -22.70
CA ARG A 186 0.10 -11.65 -23.37
C ARG A 186 1.44 -11.05 -22.97
N GLU A 187 1.82 -11.16 -21.69
CA GLU A 187 3.15 -10.75 -21.21
C GLU A 187 4.27 -11.56 -21.89
N LEU A 188 4.08 -12.87 -22.07
CA LEU A 188 5.00 -13.72 -22.83
C LEU A 188 5.16 -13.21 -24.26
N GLY A 189 4.06 -12.87 -24.94
CA GLY A 189 4.10 -12.31 -26.29
C GLY A 189 4.81 -10.97 -26.35
N GLN A 190 4.54 -10.08 -25.40
CA GLN A 190 5.25 -8.80 -25.27
C GLN A 190 6.76 -9.02 -25.13
N ARG A 191 7.17 -10.02 -24.34
CA ARG A 191 8.58 -10.35 -24.16
C ARG A 191 9.23 -10.97 -25.40
N LEU A 192 8.50 -11.81 -26.14
CA LEU A 192 8.98 -12.34 -27.41
C LEU A 192 9.17 -11.24 -28.45
N LEU A 193 8.25 -10.26 -28.50
CA LEU A 193 8.36 -9.11 -29.38
C LEU A 193 9.60 -8.27 -29.07
N TYR A 194 9.88 -8.05 -27.77
CA TYR A 194 11.11 -7.40 -27.35
C TYR A 194 12.37 -8.09 -27.90
N PHE A 195 12.45 -9.42 -27.82
CA PHE A 195 13.60 -10.17 -28.33
C PHE A 195 13.65 -10.26 -29.87
N LEU A 196 12.53 -10.13 -30.57
CA LEU A 196 12.51 -10.01 -32.03
C LEU A 196 13.22 -8.72 -32.47
N HIS A 197 12.90 -7.59 -31.84
CA HIS A 197 13.50 -6.29 -32.16
C HIS A 197 14.92 -6.15 -31.63
N ASN A 198 15.20 -6.77 -30.47
CA ASN A 198 16.48 -6.66 -29.78
C ASN A 198 17.19 -8.02 -29.75
N SER A 199 17.29 -8.70 -30.88
CA SER A 199 17.93 -10.03 -31.00
C SER A 199 19.43 -10.03 -30.67
N GLN A 200 20.04 -8.84 -30.50
CA GLN A 200 21.40 -8.63 -29.97
C GLN A 200 21.42 -7.95 -28.60
N ALA A 201 20.30 -7.88 -27.87
CA ALA A 201 20.23 -7.22 -26.57
C ALA A 201 21.31 -7.75 -25.63
N GLN A 202 22.36 -6.95 -25.41
CA GLN A 202 23.25 -7.16 -24.29
C GLN A 202 22.41 -7.00 -23.02
N GLN A 203 22.50 -7.97 -22.11
CA GLN A 203 21.92 -7.87 -20.78
C GLN A 203 22.20 -6.47 -20.23
N ILE A 204 21.12 -5.72 -19.96
CA ILE A 204 21.23 -4.42 -19.31
C ILE A 204 21.79 -4.70 -17.91
N LYS A 205 23.11 -4.51 -17.76
CA LYS A 205 23.76 -4.52 -16.45
C LYS A 205 23.39 -3.22 -15.76
N LEU A 206 22.30 -3.26 -15.00
CA LEU A 206 21.87 -2.20 -14.10
C LEU A 206 22.89 -2.07 -12.94
N ALA A 207 24.05 -1.47 -13.22
CA ALA A 207 25.17 -1.39 -12.29
C ALA A 207 25.09 -0.18 -11.34
N GLU A 208 24.40 0.88 -11.76
CA GLU A 208 24.32 2.16 -11.05
C GLU A 208 22.96 2.34 -10.34
N PRO A 209 22.90 3.07 -9.20
CA PRO A 209 21.64 3.40 -8.55
C PRO A 209 20.72 4.26 -9.43
N MET A 210 19.43 3.93 -9.51
CA MET A 210 18.49 4.54 -10.46
C MET A 210 17.08 4.73 -9.90
N ILE A 211 16.33 5.65 -10.51
CA ILE A 211 14.88 5.77 -10.35
C ILE A 211 14.22 5.02 -11.51
N LEU A 212 13.48 3.96 -11.19
CA LEU A 212 12.82 3.08 -12.14
C LEU A 212 11.49 3.70 -12.59
N VAL A 213 11.31 3.89 -13.91
CA VAL A 213 10.06 4.36 -14.52
C VAL A 213 9.43 3.25 -15.33
N VAL A 214 8.19 2.91 -15.00
CA VAL A 214 7.46 1.78 -15.59
C VAL A 214 6.03 2.15 -15.93
N ASN A 215 5.45 1.51 -16.93
CA ASN A 215 4.01 1.57 -17.17
C ASN A 215 3.27 0.93 -16.00
N GLU A 216 3.65 -0.31 -15.68
CA GLU A 216 3.19 -1.12 -14.55
C GLU A 216 4.35 -2.01 -14.08
N MET A 217 4.43 -2.31 -12.77
CA MET A 217 5.41 -3.27 -12.25
C MET A 217 4.92 -4.70 -12.46
N THR A 218 5.48 -5.40 -13.44
CA THR A 218 5.24 -6.82 -13.70
C THR A 218 6.12 -7.73 -12.84
N THR A 219 5.74 -9.00 -12.73
CA THR A 219 6.51 -10.03 -11.99
C THR A 219 7.90 -10.28 -12.60
N THR A 220 8.00 -10.20 -13.92
CA THR A 220 9.26 -10.34 -14.66
C THR A 220 10.21 -9.18 -14.38
N LEU A 221 9.69 -7.95 -14.33
CA LEU A 221 10.50 -6.78 -14.02
C LEU A 221 10.97 -6.79 -12.57
N LEU A 222 10.08 -7.12 -11.62
CA LEU A 222 10.42 -7.32 -10.20
C LEU A 222 11.58 -8.30 -10.00
N ALA A 223 11.66 -9.35 -10.82
CA ALA A 223 12.71 -10.37 -10.76
C ALA A 223 14.05 -9.88 -11.33
N SER A 224 14.00 -8.98 -12.32
CA SER A 224 15.16 -8.57 -13.10
C SER A 224 15.91 -7.37 -12.50
N VAL A 225 15.23 -6.55 -11.71
CA VAL A 225 15.77 -5.29 -11.19
C VAL A 225 16.54 -5.53 -9.87
N PRO A 226 17.82 -5.14 -9.77
CA PRO A 226 18.58 -5.24 -8.53
C PRO A 226 17.99 -4.33 -7.44
N ARG A 227 17.53 -4.93 -6.33
CA ARG A 227 16.89 -4.20 -5.22
C ARG A 227 17.82 -3.18 -4.56
N ASP A 228 19.12 -3.47 -4.50
CA ASP A 228 20.15 -2.59 -3.91
C ASP A 228 20.48 -1.36 -4.77
N LYS A 229 20.01 -1.34 -6.03
CA LYS A 229 20.21 -0.22 -6.97
C LYS A 229 18.95 0.63 -7.16
N LEU A 230 17.82 0.22 -6.61
CA LEU A 230 16.58 0.99 -6.70
C LEU A 230 16.61 2.15 -5.71
N LEU A 231 16.68 3.38 -6.22
CA LEU A 231 16.52 4.60 -5.42
C LEU A 231 15.05 4.96 -5.23
N GLY A 232 14.17 4.58 -6.17
CA GLY A 232 12.74 4.88 -6.13
C GLY A 232 12.01 4.38 -7.37
N ILE A 233 10.68 4.38 -7.33
CA ILE A 233 9.82 3.85 -8.40
C ILE A 233 8.81 4.92 -8.83
N VAL A 234 8.65 5.11 -10.13
CA VAL A 234 7.56 5.90 -10.72
C VAL A 234 6.76 5.00 -11.65
N SER A 235 5.48 4.85 -11.37
CA SER A 235 4.57 4.05 -12.20
C SER A 235 3.63 4.98 -12.97
N LEU A 236 3.47 4.78 -14.28
CA LEU A 236 2.53 5.57 -15.08
C LEU A 236 1.08 5.16 -14.79
N GLN A 237 0.87 3.89 -14.42
CA GLN A 237 -0.41 3.31 -14.07
C GLN A 237 -0.35 2.62 -12.69
N GLY A 238 -1.51 2.34 -12.09
CA GLY A 238 -1.62 1.59 -10.84
C GLY A 238 -2.05 2.42 -9.64
N GLY A 239 -2.75 1.76 -8.71
CA GLY A 239 -3.22 2.34 -7.45
C GLY A 239 -2.31 2.01 -6.27
N ILE A 240 -2.73 2.45 -5.08
CA ILE A 240 -2.05 2.30 -3.78
C ILE A 240 -1.73 0.83 -3.42
N ASN A 241 -2.41 -0.14 -4.06
CA ASN A 241 -2.23 -1.59 -3.87
C ASN A 241 -1.48 -2.28 -5.02
N SER A 242 -0.91 -1.54 -5.98
CA SER A 242 -0.12 -2.13 -7.07
C SER A 242 1.15 -2.82 -6.55
N HIS A 243 1.69 -3.77 -7.32
CA HIS A 243 2.99 -4.39 -7.04
C HIS A 243 4.11 -3.36 -6.81
N ALA A 244 4.07 -2.24 -7.55
CA ALA A 244 4.97 -1.10 -7.37
C ALA A 244 4.86 -0.47 -5.97
N ALA A 245 3.63 -0.25 -5.49
CA ALA A 245 3.35 0.33 -4.18
C ALA A 245 3.77 -0.60 -3.04
N ILE A 246 3.49 -1.90 -3.18
CA ILE A 246 3.83 -2.90 -2.17
C ILE A 246 5.35 -3.05 -2.07
N LEU A 247 6.03 -3.21 -3.20
CA LEU A 247 7.50 -3.36 -3.21
C LEU A 247 8.19 -2.11 -2.65
N SER A 248 7.79 -0.92 -3.09
CA SER A 248 8.42 0.32 -2.63
C SER A 248 8.32 0.53 -1.12
N ARG A 249 7.18 0.18 -0.51
CA ARG A 249 7.01 0.19 0.96
C ARG A 249 7.88 -0.85 1.64
N ALA A 250 7.95 -2.07 1.09
CA ALA A 250 8.77 -3.14 1.65
C ALA A 250 10.28 -2.81 1.60
N LEU A 251 10.73 -2.16 0.52
CA LEU A 251 12.12 -1.73 0.37
C LEU A 251 12.42 -0.39 1.07
N GLY A 252 11.40 0.32 1.56
CA GLY A 252 11.57 1.65 2.16
C GLY A 252 12.08 2.71 1.19
N ILE A 253 11.77 2.57 -0.11
CA ILE A 253 12.14 3.53 -1.16
C ILE A 253 10.94 4.37 -1.57
N PRO A 254 11.12 5.64 -1.96
CA PRO A 254 10.02 6.49 -2.40
C PRO A 254 9.37 5.99 -3.68
N ALA A 255 8.05 6.15 -3.77
CA ALA A 255 7.29 5.81 -4.97
C ALA A 255 6.11 6.74 -5.24
N VAL A 256 5.93 7.06 -6.51
CA VAL A 256 4.81 7.89 -7.00
C VAL A 256 4.16 7.20 -8.19
N LEU A 257 2.83 7.05 -8.14
CA LEU A 257 2.05 6.32 -9.13
C LEU A 257 1.14 7.27 -9.93
N GLY A 258 0.69 6.83 -11.10
CA GLY A 258 -0.23 7.60 -11.94
C GLY A 258 0.39 8.85 -12.55
N VAL A 259 1.72 8.91 -12.66
CA VAL A 259 2.42 10.09 -13.19
C VAL A 259 2.57 9.97 -14.69
N GLN A 260 2.11 10.97 -15.44
CA GLN A 260 2.39 11.05 -16.87
C GLN A 260 3.72 11.76 -17.12
N ILE A 261 4.79 10.98 -17.20
CA ILE A 261 6.12 11.48 -17.56
C ILE A 261 6.31 11.44 -19.07
N ALA A 262 6.80 12.54 -19.65
CA ALA A 262 7.07 12.61 -21.09
C ALA A 262 8.06 11.51 -21.49
N GLN A 263 7.79 10.85 -22.62
CA GLN A 263 8.59 9.72 -23.07
C GLN A 263 10.02 10.12 -23.46
N ASP A 264 10.24 11.39 -23.80
CA ASP A 264 11.48 11.93 -24.35
C ASP A 264 12.51 12.37 -23.28
N ILE A 265 12.41 11.89 -22.03
CA ILE A 265 13.45 12.18 -21.04
C ILE A 265 14.67 11.30 -21.38
N PRO A 266 15.84 11.88 -21.64
CA PRO A 266 17.03 11.09 -21.96
C PRO A 266 17.35 10.12 -20.82
N PRO A 267 17.75 8.86 -21.14
CA PRO A 267 18.37 7.99 -20.15
C PRO A 267 19.53 8.73 -19.47
N ASP A 268 19.75 8.46 -18.18
CA ASP A 268 20.79 9.08 -17.34
C ASP A 268 20.52 10.51 -16.86
N ARG A 269 19.37 11.10 -17.22
CA ARG A 269 19.00 12.40 -16.70
C ARG A 269 18.54 12.30 -15.25
N ALA A 270 19.16 13.12 -14.38
CA ALA A 270 18.74 13.20 -12.99
C ALA A 270 17.27 13.62 -12.86
N VAL A 271 16.53 12.92 -12.02
CA VAL A 271 15.16 13.20 -11.61
C VAL A 271 15.13 13.33 -10.09
N VAL A 272 14.31 14.24 -9.58
CA VAL A 272 13.93 14.21 -8.16
C VAL A 272 12.57 13.55 -8.06
N LEU A 273 12.49 12.56 -7.18
CA LEU A 273 11.25 11.91 -6.77
C LEU A 273 10.95 12.32 -5.33
N ASP A 274 9.83 12.99 -5.11
CA ASP A 274 9.34 13.37 -3.80
C ASP A 274 8.08 12.55 -3.48
N GLY A 275 8.31 11.44 -2.77
CA GLY A 275 7.26 10.52 -2.33
C GLY A 275 6.35 11.11 -1.25
N TYR A 276 6.70 12.24 -0.62
CA TYR A 276 5.82 12.89 0.36
C TYR A 276 4.72 13.72 -0.31
N ASN A 277 5.05 14.39 -1.42
CA ASN A 277 4.08 15.22 -2.15
C ASN A 277 3.45 14.48 -3.35
N GLY A 278 3.94 13.28 -3.68
CA GLY A 278 3.56 12.63 -4.93
C GLY A 278 4.11 13.40 -6.14
N GLU A 279 5.29 13.99 -6.04
CA GLU A 279 5.85 14.87 -7.07
C GLU A 279 7.06 14.24 -7.75
N VAL A 280 7.11 14.31 -9.08
CA VAL A 280 8.25 13.93 -9.91
C VAL A 280 8.75 15.16 -10.64
N MET A 281 10.00 15.54 -10.40
CA MET A 281 10.63 16.68 -11.04
C MET A 281 11.67 16.19 -12.05
N PRO A 282 11.29 16.10 -13.34
CA PRO A 282 12.23 15.78 -14.39
C PRO A 282 13.23 16.93 -14.58
N SER A 283 14.52 16.60 -14.64
CA SER A 283 15.57 17.55 -15.00
C SER A 283 15.68 18.77 -14.05
N PRO A 284 15.91 18.56 -12.74
CA PRO A 284 15.99 19.61 -11.74
C PRO A 284 17.17 20.56 -12.03
N THR A 285 16.94 21.85 -11.82
CA THR A 285 18.00 22.87 -11.84
C THR A 285 19.05 22.59 -10.76
N ALA A 286 20.24 23.18 -10.87
CA ALA A 286 21.28 23.03 -9.84
C ALA A 286 20.80 23.50 -8.45
N GLY A 287 20.01 24.59 -8.40
CA GLY A 287 19.40 25.08 -7.16
C GLY A 287 18.41 24.09 -6.56
N GLN A 288 17.53 23.51 -7.37
CA GLN A 288 16.58 22.47 -6.92
C GLN A 288 17.30 21.20 -6.45
N ARG A 289 18.33 20.74 -7.16
CA ARG A 289 19.15 19.59 -6.73
C ARG A 289 19.82 19.85 -5.38
N LYS A 290 20.38 21.04 -5.18
CA LYS A 290 20.99 21.43 -3.90
C LYS A 290 19.96 21.45 -2.77
N TYR A 291 18.77 22.00 -3.04
CA TYR A 291 17.67 22.02 -2.09
C TYR A 291 17.24 20.61 -1.66
N TYR A 292 16.90 19.73 -2.61
CA TYR A 292 16.47 18.36 -2.29
C TYR A 292 17.60 17.51 -1.67
N ARG A 293 18.86 17.75 -2.04
CA ARG A 293 19.99 17.08 -1.37
C ARG A 293 20.16 17.54 0.09
N LYS A 294 19.86 18.81 0.39
CA LYS A 294 19.78 19.27 1.79
C LYS A 294 18.67 18.54 2.55
N LEU A 295 17.48 18.44 1.95
CA LEU A 295 16.34 17.70 2.54
C LEU A 295 16.69 16.24 2.81
N LEU A 296 17.34 15.56 1.86
CA LEU A 296 17.78 14.17 2.01
C LEU A 296 18.76 14.00 3.17
N ASN A 297 19.71 14.92 3.32
CA ASN A 297 20.65 14.91 4.44
C ASN A 297 19.94 15.14 5.78
N GLU A 298 19.02 16.12 5.85
CA GLU A 298 18.19 16.38 7.03
C GLU A 298 17.36 15.13 7.42
N GLU A 299 16.80 14.42 6.42
CA GLU A 299 16.05 13.18 6.61
C GLU A 299 16.94 12.06 7.17
N LEU A 300 18.15 11.86 6.60
CA LEU A 300 19.11 10.87 7.07
C LEU A 300 19.59 11.15 8.50
N GLU A 301 19.87 12.42 8.82
CA GLU A 301 20.25 12.85 10.17
C GLU A 301 19.12 12.60 11.18
N MET A 302 17.88 12.97 10.82
CA MET A 302 16.71 12.71 11.67
C MET A 302 16.45 11.21 11.84
N ARG A 303 16.54 10.42 10.78
CA ARG A 303 16.38 8.97 10.83
C ARG A 303 17.42 8.34 11.76
N THR A 304 18.68 8.72 11.63
CA THR A 304 19.77 8.22 12.50
C THR A 304 19.51 8.56 13.98
N LYS A 305 19.05 9.79 14.26
CA LYS A 305 18.71 10.25 15.62
C LYS A 305 17.50 9.52 16.20
N VAL A 306 16.52 9.19 15.36
CA VAL A 306 15.30 8.49 15.74
C VAL A 306 15.60 7.01 16.00
N GLU A 307 16.37 6.37 15.12
CA GLU A 307 16.77 4.96 15.25
C GLU A 307 17.63 4.72 16.50
N SER A 308 18.53 5.65 16.84
CA SER A 308 19.36 5.52 18.04
C SER A 308 18.57 5.53 19.36
N THR A 309 17.35 6.08 19.34
CA THR A 309 16.45 6.15 20.51
C THR A 309 15.25 5.20 20.39
N ALA A 310 15.27 4.25 19.44
CA ALA A 310 14.15 3.35 19.20
C ALA A 310 13.84 2.45 20.40
N THR A 311 14.86 2.01 21.14
CA THR A 311 14.70 1.15 22.33
C THR A 311 14.24 1.90 23.58
N GLU A 312 14.32 3.23 23.58
CA GLU A 312 13.86 4.04 24.71
C GLU A 312 12.33 3.97 24.83
N PRO A 313 11.78 3.96 26.06
CA PRO A 313 10.35 4.05 26.31
C PRO A 313 9.70 5.27 25.63
N ALA A 314 8.42 5.14 25.27
CA ALA A 314 7.63 6.24 24.72
C ALA A 314 6.93 6.97 25.87
N VAL A 315 7.66 7.88 26.52
CA VAL A 315 7.15 8.69 27.64
C VAL A 315 7.10 10.15 27.21
N THR A 316 5.96 10.81 27.37
CA THR A 316 5.80 12.25 27.07
C THR A 316 6.65 13.11 28.02
N LYS A 317 6.89 14.38 27.67
CA LYS A 317 7.65 15.32 28.51
C LYS A 317 7.02 15.56 29.88
N ASP A 318 5.70 15.43 29.98
CA ASP A 318 4.93 15.51 31.23
C ASP A 318 4.71 14.15 31.92
N GLY A 319 5.37 13.08 31.43
CA GLY A 319 5.52 11.80 32.14
C GLY A 319 4.48 10.73 31.83
N ALA A 320 3.60 10.92 30.84
CA ALA A 320 2.64 9.90 30.45
C ALA A 320 3.34 8.79 29.64
N ASN A 321 3.19 7.54 30.07
CA ASN A 321 3.76 6.38 29.40
C ASN A 321 2.80 5.84 28.34
N ILE A 322 3.25 5.76 27.09
CA ILE A 322 2.49 5.27 25.95
C ILE A 322 3.07 3.93 25.51
N GLN A 323 2.23 2.90 25.41
CA GLN A 323 2.62 1.62 24.86
C GLN A 323 2.65 1.69 23.33
N VAL A 324 3.79 1.35 22.75
CA VAL A 324 3.99 1.31 21.29
C VAL A 324 4.30 -0.11 20.86
N MET A 325 3.31 -0.73 20.23
CA MET A 325 3.35 -2.09 19.70
C MET A 325 3.50 -2.11 18.18
N MET A 326 3.80 -3.28 17.63
CA MET A 326 3.85 -3.50 16.19
C MET A 326 2.67 -4.33 15.66
N ASN A 327 2.29 -4.04 14.43
CA ASN A 327 1.47 -4.89 13.58
C ASN A 327 2.39 -5.89 12.85
N ALA A 328 1.99 -7.16 12.81
CA ALA A 328 2.74 -8.25 12.18
C ALA A 328 1.84 -9.08 11.25
N GLY A 329 2.43 -9.74 10.24
CA GLY A 329 1.74 -10.58 9.24
C GLY A 329 2.52 -11.86 8.93
N LEU A 330 3.10 -11.95 7.73
CA LEU A 330 3.92 -13.11 7.30
C LEU A 330 5.27 -13.18 8.01
N GLU A 331 5.94 -12.04 8.11
CA GLU A 331 7.25 -11.91 8.69
C GLU A 331 7.10 -11.16 10.01
N VAL A 332 7.33 -11.84 11.12
CA VAL A 332 7.86 -11.13 12.28
C VAL A 332 9.27 -10.79 11.86
N ASP A 333 9.48 -9.54 11.47
CA ASP A 333 10.76 -8.95 11.03
C ASP A 333 11.93 -9.76 11.62
N GLU A 334 12.80 -10.30 10.76
CA GLU A 334 14.04 -10.99 11.20
C GLU A 334 14.93 -10.06 12.04
N ASN A 335 14.61 -8.77 12.04
CA ASN A 335 15.28 -7.71 12.75
C ASN A 335 15.03 -7.78 14.27
N VAL A 336 15.86 -8.57 14.95
CA VAL A 336 15.88 -8.72 16.43
C VAL A 336 15.91 -7.37 17.15
N ALA A 337 16.59 -6.35 16.60
CA ALA A 337 16.66 -5.02 17.20
C ALA A 337 15.28 -4.35 17.31
N LEU A 338 14.43 -4.54 16.31
CA LEU A 338 13.09 -3.94 16.29
C LEU A 338 12.14 -4.65 17.26
N SER A 339 12.27 -5.98 17.41
CA SER A 339 11.55 -6.74 18.43
C SER A 339 11.87 -6.30 19.87
N GLN A 340 13.07 -5.74 20.09
CA GLN A 340 13.45 -5.16 21.38
C GLN A 340 12.85 -3.77 21.58
N ALA A 341 12.67 -2.99 20.51
CA ALA A 341 12.21 -1.60 20.55
C ALA A 341 10.70 -1.43 20.80
N VAL A 342 9.87 -2.45 20.55
CA VAL A 342 8.40 -2.39 20.72
C VAL A 342 7.95 -2.98 22.05
N ASP A 343 6.80 -2.57 22.58
CA ASP A 343 6.24 -3.11 23.83
C ASP A 343 5.51 -4.45 23.64
N GLY A 344 5.26 -4.85 22.39
CA GLY A 344 4.64 -6.13 22.02
C GLY A 344 4.14 -6.14 20.58
N ILE A 345 3.37 -7.16 20.23
CA ILE A 345 2.64 -7.25 18.97
C ILE A 345 1.17 -6.94 19.26
N GLY A 346 0.70 -5.78 18.81
CA GLY A 346 -0.66 -5.29 19.06
C GLY A 346 -1.68 -5.76 18.04
N LEU A 347 -1.21 -6.28 16.90
CA LEU A 347 -2.04 -6.94 15.90
C LEU A 347 -1.20 -7.91 15.08
N TYR A 348 -1.43 -9.21 15.23
CA TYR A 348 -0.95 -10.23 14.31
C TYR A 348 -2.08 -10.64 13.37
N ARG A 349 -1.91 -10.34 12.07
CA ARG A 349 -2.86 -10.63 11.00
C ARG A 349 -2.67 -12.08 10.54
N THR A 350 -3.62 -12.95 10.86
CA THR A 350 -3.51 -14.38 10.53
C THR A 350 -3.79 -14.65 9.05
N GLU A 351 -4.62 -13.82 8.41
CA GLU A 351 -5.09 -13.97 7.02
C GLU A 351 -3.95 -14.13 6.02
N VAL A 352 -2.82 -13.48 6.24
CA VAL A 352 -1.72 -13.47 5.28
C VAL A 352 -1.16 -14.88 5.06
N SER A 353 -1.14 -15.71 6.10
CA SER A 353 -0.76 -17.12 5.98
C SER A 353 -1.78 -17.98 5.24
N PHE A 354 -3.06 -17.61 5.26
CA PHE A 354 -4.14 -18.31 4.57
C PHE A 354 -4.17 -17.95 3.08
N LEU A 355 -3.86 -16.69 2.73
CA LEU A 355 -3.84 -16.20 1.35
C LEU A 355 -2.72 -16.81 0.51
N LEU A 356 -1.58 -17.17 1.12
CA LEU A 356 -0.44 -17.79 0.42
C LEU A 356 -0.57 -19.31 0.22
N LYS A 357 -1.67 -19.92 0.66
CA LYS A 357 -1.88 -21.38 0.58
C LYS A 357 -2.83 -21.71 -0.57
N GLN A 358 -2.83 -22.99 -0.96
CA GLN A 358 -3.74 -23.55 -1.96
C GLN A 358 -4.91 -24.31 -1.30
N SER A 359 -4.97 -24.32 0.02
CA SER A 359 -6.03 -24.92 0.85
C SER A 359 -6.01 -24.27 2.22
N PHE A 360 -7.07 -24.47 3.01
CA PHE A 360 -7.06 -24.06 4.42
C PHE A 360 -5.90 -24.77 5.16
N PRO A 361 -5.08 -24.02 5.92
CA PRO A 361 -3.96 -24.60 6.64
C PRO A 361 -4.45 -25.47 7.79
N SER A 362 -3.79 -26.61 7.98
CA SER A 362 -4.06 -27.53 9.09
C SER A 362 -3.75 -26.92 10.46
N GLU A 363 -4.27 -27.52 11.53
CA GLU A 363 -3.99 -27.09 12.90
C GLU A 363 -2.48 -27.07 13.21
N ASP A 364 -1.73 -28.08 12.73
CA ASP A 364 -0.29 -28.18 12.97
C ASP A 364 0.48 -27.10 12.20
N GLU A 365 0.12 -26.82 10.95
CA GLU A 365 0.74 -25.70 10.19
C GLU A 365 0.52 -24.37 10.90
N GLN A 366 -0.71 -24.09 11.32
CA GLN A 366 -1.04 -22.88 12.07
C GLN A 366 -0.28 -22.83 13.40
N PHE A 367 -0.21 -23.95 14.13
CA PHE A 367 0.54 -24.07 15.39
C PHE A 367 2.01 -23.68 15.21
N TYR A 368 2.68 -24.21 14.19
CA TYR A 368 4.10 -23.91 13.96
C TYR A 368 4.31 -22.42 13.67
N HIS A 369 3.46 -21.81 12.85
CA HIS A 369 3.53 -20.38 12.57
C HIS A 369 3.27 -19.53 13.81
N TYR A 370 2.20 -19.80 14.56
CA TYR A 370 1.85 -19.03 15.76
C TYR A 370 2.90 -19.19 16.86
N ARG A 371 3.49 -20.38 17.02
CA ARG A 371 4.55 -20.62 18.01
C ARG A 371 5.81 -19.83 17.68
N GLN A 372 6.19 -19.72 16.41
CA GLN A 372 7.34 -18.88 16.00
C GLN A 372 7.13 -17.42 16.39
N VAL A 373 5.92 -16.88 16.17
CA VAL A 373 5.56 -15.50 16.56
C VAL A 373 5.67 -15.32 18.07
N LEU A 374 5.06 -16.22 18.85
CA LEU A 374 5.03 -16.14 20.31
C LEU A 374 6.41 -16.30 20.94
N VAL A 375 7.28 -17.16 20.39
CA VAL A 375 8.66 -17.33 20.86
C VAL A 375 9.48 -16.06 20.60
N ARG A 376 9.33 -15.44 19.41
CA ARG A 376 10.04 -14.20 19.05
C ARG A 376 9.62 -13.01 19.92
N ALA A 377 8.34 -12.97 20.34
CA ALA A 377 7.84 -11.95 21.26
C ALA A 377 8.41 -12.05 22.69
N ARG A 378 9.11 -13.14 23.03
CA ARG A 378 9.71 -13.39 24.35
C ARG A 378 8.66 -13.32 25.46
N SER A 379 8.72 -12.30 26.33
CA SER A 379 7.76 -12.07 27.42
C SER A 379 6.71 -11.01 27.10
N LYS A 380 6.74 -10.42 25.89
CA LYS A 380 5.84 -9.34 25.48
C LYS A 380 4.49 -9.91 25.00
N PRO A 381 3.39 -9.14 25.12
CA PRO A 381 2.09 -9.59 24.64
C PRO A 381 2.05 -9.72 23.12
N VAL A 382 1.23 -10.67 22.65
CA VAL A 382 0.92 -10.89 21.24
C VAL A 382 -0.58 -10.99 21.07
N VAL A 383 -1.18 -9.99 20.43
CA VAL A 383 -2.60 -9.95 20.07
C VAL A 383 -2.78 -10.60 18.71
N MET A 384 -3.28 -11.85 18.68
CA MET A 384 -3.57 -12.56 17.44
C MET A 384 -5.02 -12.38 17.04
N ARG A 385 -5.23 -11.83 15.83
CA ARG A 385 -6.57 -11.69 15.28
C ARG A 385 -7.00 -12.98 14.59
N THR A 386 -8.20 -13.46 14.89
CA THR A 386 -8.78 -14.59 14.16
C THR A 386 -9.00 -14.20 12.69
N LEU A 387 -9.24 -15.20 11.84
CA LEU A 387 -9.26 -15.03 10.40
C LEU A 387 -10.27 -13.96 9.93
N ASP A 388 -9.75 -12.86 9.37
CA ASP A 388 -10.51 -11.77 8.73
C ASP A 388 -10.41 -11.79 7.20
N VAL A 389 -10.98 -12.83 6.60
CA VAL A 389 -11.10 -12.99 5.13
C VAL A 389 -12.46 -12.50 4.62
N GLY A 390 -12.55 -12.24 3.32
CA GLY A 390 -13.67 -11.54 2.68
C GLY A 390 -13.35 -10.07 2.40
N GLY A 391 -14.26 -9.34 1.76
CA GLY A 391 -13.95 -7.99 1.26
C GLY A 391 -12.99 -8.04 0.07
N ASP A 392 -11.82 -7.42 0.23
CA ASP A 392 -10.72 -7.40 -0.75
C ASP A 392 -9.74 -8.59 -0.59
N LYS A 393 -9.94 -9.46 0.40
CA LYS A 393 -9.04 -10.58 0.75
C LYS A 393 -9.66 -11.92 0.36
N SER A 394 -9.79 -12.17 -0.94
CA SER A 394 -10.31 -13.43 -1.46
C SER A 394 -9.28 -14.56 -1.35
N LEU A 395 -9.70 -15.72 -0.86
CA LEU A 395 -8.86 -16.91 -0.78
C LEU A 395 -8.84 -17.61 -2.16
N PRO A 396 -7.68 -17.89 -2.77
CA PRO A 396 -7.62 -18.48 -4.11
C PRO A 396 -8.37 -19.81 -4.27
N TYR A 397 -8.40 -20.60 -3.19
CA TYR A 397 -9.03 -21.92 -3.12
C TYR A 397 -10.46 -21.89 -2.56
N PHE A 398 -10.98 -20.71 -2.22
CA PHE A 398 -12.33 -20.53 -1.71
C PHE A 398 -12.90 -19.19 -2.22
N PRO A 399 -13.26 -19.12 -3.52
CA PRO A 399 -13.77 -17.89 -4.11
C PRO A 399 -15.15 -17.56 -3.53
N MET A 400 -15.33 -16.30 -3.13
CA MET A 400 -16.58 -15.77 -2.60
C MET A 400 -17.04 -14.66 -3.53
N GLU A 401 -18.23 -14.80 -4.13
CA GLU A 401 -18.83 -13.78 -4.98
C GLU A 401 -19.97 -13.08 -4.23
N GLU A 402 -19.81 -11.78 -4.00
CA GLU A 402 -20.82 -10.93 -3.37
C GLU A 402 -20.87 -9.58 -4.10
N GLU A 403 -22.06 -8.97 -4.19
CA GLU A 403 -22.19 -7.62 -4.76
C GLU A 403 -21.45 -6.57 -3.92
N ASN A 404 -21.44 -6.74 -2.60
CA ASN A 404 -20.80 -5.82 -1.66
C ASN A 404 -19.94 -6.58 -0.64
N PRO A 405 -18.74 -7.05 -1.02
CA PRO A 405 -17.90 -7.90 -0.17
C PRO A 405 -17.54 -7.27 1.18
N PHE A 406 -17.40 -5.94 1.23
CA PHE A 406 -17.12 -5.23 2.49
C PHE A 406 -18.30 -5.22 3.47
N LEU A 407 -19.54 -5.38 3.00
CA LEU A 407 -20.73 -5.43 3.86
C LEU A 407 -21.21 -6.87 4.13
N GLY A 408 -20.62 -7.85 3.46
CA GLY A 408 -21.12 -9.22 3.36
C GLY A 408 -20.46 -10.20 4.32
N TRP A 409 -20.15 -11.37 3.75
CA TRP A 409 -19.70 -12.58 4.41
C TRP A 409 -18.19 -12.52 4.69
N ARG A 410 -17.80 -11.73 5.70
CA ARG A 410 -16.39 -11.54 6.08
C ARG A 410 -16.12 -11.68 7.58
N GLY A 411 -14.86 -11.91 7.92
CA GLY A 411 -14.38 -11.96 9.30
C GLY A 411 -15.08 -12.99 10.17
N ILE A 412 -15.59 -12.56 11.32
CA ILE A 412 -16.23 -13.47 12.26
C ILE A 412 -17.46 -14.16 11.66
N ARG A 413 -18.17 -13.53 10.72
CA ARG A 413 -19.35 -14.12 10.07
C ARG A 413 -18.98 -15.36 9.25
N PHE A 414 -17.87 -15.28 8.52
CA PHE A 414 -17.32 -16.41 7.77
C PHE A 414 -16.95 -17.56 8.70
N THR A 415 -16.22 -17.27 9.77
CA THR A 415 -15.73 -18.29 10.71
C THR A 415 -16.82 -18.85 11.63
N LEU A 416 -17.93 -18.13 11.84
CA LEU A 416 -19.12 -18.66 12.54
C LEU A 416 -19.98 -19.57 11.64
N ASP A 417 -19.99 -19.33 10.33
CA ASP A 417 -20.64 -20.22 9.36
C ASP A 417 -19.82 -21.49 9.12
N HIS A 418 -18.49 -21.40 9.28
CA HIS A 418 -17.55 -22.51 9.23
C HIS A 418 -16.84 -22.72 10.60
N PRO A 419 -17.56 -23.19 11.62
CA PRO A 419 -17.03 -23.30 12.98
C PRO A 419 -15.79 -24.19 13.10
N ASP A 420 -15.63 -25.17 12.20
CA ASP A 420 -14.43 -26.03 12.18
C ASP A 420 -13.15 -25.22 11.92
N ILE A 421 -13.20 -24.24 11.02
CA ILE A 421 -12.06 -23.35 10.70
C ILE A 421 -11.71 -22.51 11.94
N PHE A 422 -12.74 -21.96 12.61
CA PHE A 422 -12.55 -21.19 13.83
C PHE A 422 -11.93 -22.04 14.95
N LEU A 423 -12.47 -23.23 15.19
CA LEU A 423 -11.99 -24.14 16.23
C LEU A 423 -10.55 -24.57 15.98
N ILE A 424 -10.21 -24.97 14.73
CA ILE A 424 -8.83 -25.30 14.34
C ILE A 424 -7.88 -24.14 14.66
N GLN A 425 -8.26 -22.92 14.29
CA GLN A 425 -7.42 -21.75 14.49
C GLN A 425 -7.21 -21.44 15.99
N ILE A 426 -8.28 -21.44 16.80
CA ILE A 426 -8.18 -21.19 18.23
C ILE A 426 -7.35 -22.28 18.93
N ARG A 427 -7.56 -23.55 18.59
CA ARG A 427 -6.77 -24.67 19.12
C ARG A 427 -5.29 -24.53 18.78
N ALA A 428 -4.96 -24.17 17.53
CA ALA A 428 -3.59 -23.91 17.12
C ALA A 428 -2.94 -22.77 17.92
N MET A 429 -3.65 -21.66 18.14
CA MET A 429 -3.16 -20.53 18.96
C MET A 429 -2.91 -20.95 20.42
N LEU A 430 -3.86 -21.66 21.03
CA LEU A 430 -3.75 -22.17 22.39
C LEU A 430 -2.58 -23.15 22.54
N ARG A 431 -2.49 -24.16 21.66
CA ARG A 431 -1.36 -25.10 21.61
C ARG A 431 -0.03 -24.36 21.46
N ALA A 432 0.04 -23.35 20.60
CA ALA A 432 1.26 -22.58 20.36
C ALA A 432 1.76 -21.86 21.61
N SER A 433 0.85 -21.40 22.48
CA SER A 433 1.16 -20.70 23.73
C SER A 433 1.73 -21.58 24.84
N VAL A 434 1.55 -22.91 24.74
CA VAL A 434 1.94 -23.85 25.80
C VAL A 434 3.44 -23.79 26.09
N GLY A 435 3.77 -23.55 27.36
CA GLY A 435 5.14 -23.49 27.87
C GLY A 435 5.92 -22.22 27.52
N LEU A 436 5.26 -21.20 26.97
CA LEU A 436 5.88 -19.91 26.67
C LEU A 436 5.60 -18.88 27.77
N SER A 437 6.48 -17.88 27.87
CA SER A 437 6.33 -16.74 28.78
C SER A 437 5.60 -15.54 28.14
N SER A 438 5.45 -15.52 26.81
CA SER A 438 4.67 -14.50 26.10
C SER A 438 3.19 -14.61 26.44
N LYS A 439 2.52 -13.45 26.51
CA LYS A 439 1.09 -13.37 26.78
C LYS A 439 0.32 -13.37 25.46
N LEU A 440 -0.30 -14.50 25.12
CA LEU A 440 -1.26 -14.56 24.02
C LEU A 440 -2.54 -13.81 24.40
N LYS A 441 -3.00 -12.91 23.53
CA LYS A 441 -4.35 -12.34 23.52
C LYS A 441 -5.01 -12.70 22.18
N ILE A 442 -6.32 -12.96 22.17
CA ILE A 442 -7.09 -13.28 20.97
C ILE A 442 -8.03 -12.14 20.65
N LEU A 443 -8.09 -11.74 19.38
CA LEU A 443 -8.88 -10.61 18.91
C LEU A 443 -9.89 -11.06 17.83
N LEU A 444 -11.17 -10.79 18.05
CA LEU A 444 -12.25 -11.15 17.13
C LEU A 444 -12.57 -9.99 16.17
N PRO A 445 -12.41 -10.16 14.84
CA PRO A 445 -12.73 -9.13 13.84
C PRO A 445 -14.23 -9.02 13.58
N MET A 446 -14.69 -7.90 13.03
CA MET A 446 -16.01 -7.72 12.42
C MET A 446 -17.22 -8.03 13.32
N ILE A 447 -17.06 -8.00 14.64
CA ILE A 447 -18.17 -8.13 15.59
C ILE A 447 -19.09 -6.94 15.42
N SER A 448 -20.37 -7.21 15.13
CA SER A 448 -21.40 -6.19 14.89
C SER A 448 -22.59 -6.30 15.85
N CYS A 449 -22.80 -7.47 16.46
CA CYS A 449 -23.87 -7.70 17.43
C CYS A 449 -23.48 -8.67 18.55
N ALA A 450 -24.23 -8.65 19.66
CA ALA A 450 -23.97 -9.52 20.80
C ALA A 450 -24.12 -11.02 20.47
N LYS A 451 -24.97 -11.40 19.51
CA LYS A 451 -25.16 -12.80 19.10
C LYS A 451 -23.90 -13.40 18.46
N GLU A 452 -23.22 -12.62 17.62
CA GLU A 452 -21.93 -13.01 17.01
C GLU A 452 -20.88 -13.20 18.11
N LEU A 453 -20.79 -12.26 19.06
CA LEU A 453 -19.87 -12.36 20.19
C LEU A 453 -20.15 -13.60 21.05
N ASP A 454 -21.40 -13.81 21.46
CA ASP A 454 -21.79 -14.95 22.28
C ASP A 454 -21.48 -16.29 21.58
N ALA A 455 -21.69 -16.38 20.26
CA ALA A 455 -21.35 -17.56 19.49
C ALA A 455 -19.84 -17.80 19.43
N SER A 456 -19.07 -16.75 19.21
CA SER A 456 -17.61 -16.80 19.13
C SER A 456 -16.99 -17.23 20.47
N LEU A 457 -17.48 -16.66 21.57
CA LEU A 457 -17.02 -17.02 22.91
C LEU A 457 -17.35 -18.48 23.25
N ARG A 458 -18.54 -18.99 22.87
CA ARG A 458 -18.86 -20.42 23.06
C ARG A 458 -17.88 -21.35 22.33
N LEU A 459 -17.56 -21.05 21.08
CA LEU A 459 -16.57 -21.83 20.32
C LEU A 459 -15.16 -21.71 20.91
N PHE A 460 -14.79 -20.53 21.41
CA PHE A 460 -13.54 -20.35 22.12
C PHE A 460 -13.46 -21.19 23.40
N GLU A 461 -14.50 -21.18 24.24
CA GLU A 461 -14.56 -22.02 25.45
C GLU A 461 -14.47 -23.51 25.11
N GLN A 462 -15.13 -23.95 24.03
CA GLN A 462 -15.03 -25.32 23.55
C GLN A 462 -13.58 -25.67 23.17
N ALA A 463 -12.93 -24.86 22.33
CA ALA A 463 -11.54 -25.09 21.94
C ALA A 463 -10.59 -25.05 23.15
N TYR A 464 -10.83 -24.18 24.12
CA TYR A 464 -10.07 -24.12 25.37
C TYR A 464 -10.24 -25.38 26.22
N ALA A 465 -11.46 -25.89 26.36
CA ALA A 465 -11.72 -27.14 27.06
C ALA A 465 -11.02 -28.33 26.39
N GLU A 466 -11.07 -28.41 25.05
CA GLU A 466 -10.40 -29.46 24.27
C GLU A 466 -8.88 -29.43 24.46
N ILE A 467 -8.25 -28.25 24.36
CA ILE A 467 -6.80 -28.12 24.52
C ILE A 467 -6.35 -28.29 25.97
N SER A 468 -7.09 -27.76 26.95
CA SER A 468 -6.73 -27.89 28.37
C SER A 468 -6.82 -29.33 28.89
N ALA A 469 -7.70 -30.16 28.32
CA ALA A 469 -7.75 -31.59 28.60
C ALA A 469 -6.45 -32.32 28.18
N THR A 470 -5.82 -31.88 27.09
CA THR A 470 -4.58 -32.47 26.56
C THR A 470 -3.32 -31.79 27.12
N PHE A 471 -3.39 -30.49 27.37
CA PHE A 471 -2.30 -29.65 27.86
C PHE A 471 -2.75 -28.83 29.08
N PRO A 472 -2.79 -29.41 30.29
CA PRO A 472 -3.31 -28.75 31.51
C PRO A 472 -2.59 -27.44 31.89
N GLN A 473 -1.37 -27.24 31.40
CA GLN A 473 -0.55 -26.05 31.59
C GLN A 473 -0.93 -24.86 30.68
N VAL A 474 -1.83 -25.06 29.71
CA VAL A 474 -2.30 -23.98 28.84
C VAL A 474 -3.01 -22.92 29.67
N LYS A 475 -2.64 -21.65 29.49
CA LYS A 475 -3.33 -20.54 30.15
C LYS A 475 -4.45 -20.06 29.26
N LYS A 476 -5.61 -19.76 29.84
CA LYS A 476 -6.70 -19.11 29.13
C LYS A 476 -6.26 -17.70 28.70
N PRO A 477 -6.20 -17.40 27.39
CA PRO A 477 -5.84 -16.07 26.92
C PRO A 477 -6.98 -15.08 27.14
N GLU A 478 -6.63 -13.79 27.20
CA GLU A 478 -7.61 -12.71 27.13
C GLU A 478 -8.24 -12.67 25.74
N VAL A 479 -9.56 -12.46 25.67
CA VAL A 479 -10.33 -12.37 24.43
C VAL A 479 -10.93 -10.97 24.31
N GLY A 480 -10.57 -10.28 23.23
CA GLY A 480 -11.06 -8.95 22.90
C GLY A 480 -11.76 -8.90 21.55
N ILE A 481 -12.30 -7.74 21.24
CA ILE A 481 -12.93 -7.47 19.93
C ILE A 481 -12.19 -6.37 19.19
N MET A 482 -12.11 -6.53 17.87
CA MET A 482 -11.74 -5.43 17.00
C MET A 482 -12.96 -4.54 16.83
N LEU A 483 -12.90 -3.32 17.36
CA LEU A 483 -13.97 -2.34 17.18
C LEU A 483 -13.73 -1.63 15.86
N GLU A 484 -14.40 -2.14 14.84
CA GLU A 484 -14.36 -1.62 13.48
C GLU A 484 -15.74 -1.45 12.85
N VAL A 485 -16.79 -2.06 13.41
CA VAL A 485 -18.17 -1.87 12.97
C VAL A 485 -18.87 -0.83 13.86
N PRO A 486 -19.50 0.23 13.31
CA PRO A 486 -20.09 1.32 14.11
C PRO A 486 -21.14 0.87 15.14
N SER A 487 -21.92 -0.18 14.85
CA SER A 487 -22.92 -0.71 15.78
C SER A 487 -22.32 -1.10 17.15
N THR A 488 -21.07 -1.55 17.15
CA THR A 488 -20.36 -2.00 18.34
C THR A 488 -20.02 -0.86 19.30
N ILE A 489 -19.92 0.38 18.83
CA ILE A 489 -19.76 1.56 19.70
C ILE A 489 -20.94 1.67 20.66
N TYR A 490 -22.16 1.50 20.15
CA TYR A 490 -23.39 1.61 20.93
C TYR A 490 -23.65 0.38 21.80
N LEU A 491 -23.20 -0.79 21.35
CA LEU A 491 -23.33 -2.05 22.10
C LEU A 491 -22.25 -2.23 23.17
N LEU A 492 -21.14 -1.48 23.13
CA LEU A 492 -20.02 -1.67 24.04
C LEU A 492 -20.43 -1.74 25.53
N PRO A 493 -21.33 -0.88 26.06
CA PRO A 493 -21.75 -0.95 27.46
C PRO A 493 -22.43 -2.27 27.86
N VAL A 494 -23.07 -2.97 26.91
CA VAL A 494 -23.82 -4.21 27.17
C VAL A 494 -23.04 -5.49 26.84
N ILE A 495 -21.87 -5.36 26.23
CA ILE A 495 -20.98 -6.49 25.93
C ILE A 495 -19.64 -6.42 26.68
N ALA A 496 -19.38 -5.32 27.39
CA ALA A 496 -18.10 -5.05 28.04
C ALA A 496 -17.70 -6.10 29.08
N ASP A 497 -18.67 -6.72 29.76
CA ASP A 497 -18.46 -7.78 30.75
C ASP A 497 -18.07 -9.14 30.13
N LYS A 498 -18.17 -9.26 28.79
CA LYS A 498 -17.88 -10.49 28.04
C LYS A 498 -16.51 -10.48 27.35
N ILE A 499 -15.79 -9.36 27.42
CA ILE A 499 -14.53 -9.14 26.69
C ILE A 499 -13.48 -8.57 27.65
N ASP A 500 -12.22 -8.82 27.36
CA ASP A 500 -11.10 -8.37 28.21
C ASP A 500 -10.48 -7.06 27.71
N PHE A 501 -10.56 -6.78 26.40
CA PHE A 501 -9.98 -5.58 25.78
C PHE A 501 -10.61 -5.24 24.43
N VAL A 502 -10.32 -4.03 23.94
CA VAL A 502 -10.75 -3.53 22.64
C VAL A 502 -9.53 -3.11 21.81
N SER A 503 -9.54 -3.41 20.52
CA SER A 503 -8.60 -2.81 19.56
C SER A 503 -9.35 -2.14 18.42
N VAL A 504 -9.12 -0.84 18.20
CA VAL A 504 -9.83 -0.08 17.19
C VAL A 504 -9.17 -0.25 15.82
N GLY A 505 -9.92 -0.82 14.88
CA GLY A 505 -9.54 -0.90 13.47
C GLY A 505 -9.99 0.37 12.73
N THR A 506 -9.21 1.45 12.79
CA THR A 506 -9.62 2.77 12.20
C THR A 506 -9.90 2.70 10.71
N ASN A 507 -9.29 1.74 10.04
CA ASN A 507 -9.39 1.51 8.61
C ASN A 507 -10.82 1.17 8.20
N ASP A 508 -11.32 0.04 8.69
CA ASP A 508 -12.69 -0.42 8.46
C ASP A 508 -13.71 0.49 9.17
N LEU A 509 -13.39 1.02 10.36
CA LEU A 509 -14.26 1.98 11.06
C LEU A 509 -14.54 3.24 10.24
N THR A 510 -13.51 3.84 9.64
CA THR A 510 -13.66 5.02 8.77
C THR A 510 -14.53 4.69 7.56
N GLN A 511 -14.25 3.55 6.91
CA GLN A 511 -15.00 3.09 5.75
C GLN A 511 -16.49 2.93 6.05
N TYR A 512 -16.87 2.30 7.16
CA TYR A 512 -18.29 2.12 7.51
C TYR A 512 -18.96 3.38 8.07
N LEU A 513 -18.23 4.23 8.79
CA LEU A 513 -18.79 5.50 9.29
C LEU A 513 -19.08 6.48 8.14
N LEU A 514 -18.22 6.50 7.12
CA LEU A 514 -18.37 7.41 5.97
C LEU A 514 -19.10 6.75 4.79
N ALA A 515 -19.31 5.44 4.83
CA ALA A 515 -19.83 4.63 3.72
C ALA A 515 -19.00 4.80 2.43
N VAL A 516 -17.67 4.80 2.57
CA VAL A 516 -16.72 4.98 1.46
C VAL A 516 -15.77 3.79 1.38
N ASP A 517 -15.81 3.09 0.24
CA ASP A 517 -14.81 2.07 -0.08
C ASP A 517 -13.50 2.75 -0.50
N ARG A 518 -12.45 2.56 0.31
CA ARG A 518 -11.12 3.12 0.05
C ARG A 518 -10.44 2.53 -1.19
N ASN A 519 -10.83 1.34 -1.64
CA ASN A 519 -10.29 0.69 -2.82
C ASN A 519 -11.01 1.13 -4.11
N ASN A 520 -12.13 1.86 -3.98
CA ASN A 520 -12.86 2.40 -5.12
C ASN A 520 -12.31 3.79 -5.51
N ALA A 521 -11.57 3.84 -6.61
CA ALA A 521 -10.92 5.05 -7.10
C ALA A 521 -11.88 6.23 -7.39
N GLN A 522 -13.18 5.98 -7.59
CA GLN A 522 -14.16 7.05 -7.84
C GLN A 522 -14.54 7.81 -6.57
N VAL A 523 -14.38 7.20 -5.40
CA VAL A 523 -14.81 7.74 -4.11
C VAL A 523 -13.71 7.76 -3.05
N SER A 524 -12.52 7.22 -3.35
CA SER A 524 -11.40 7.14 -2.41
C SER A 524 -10.94 8.50 -1.88
N GLU A 525 -11.20 9.60 -2.59
CA GLU A 525 -10.95 10.96 -2.11
C GLU A 525 -11.82 11.36 -0.90
N LEU A 526 -12.98 10.72 -0.71
CA LEU A 526 -13.88 10.93 0.42
C LEU A 526 -13.46 10.13 1.67
N TYR A 527 -12.48 9.23 1.53
CA TYR A 527 -11.98 8.43 2.65
C TYR A 527 -11.04 9.28 3.51
N GLU A 528 -11.57 9.87 4.57
CA GLU A 528 -10.85 10.78 5.45
C GLU A 528 -10.72 10.22 6.87
N VAL A 529 -9.54 9.73 7.24
CA VAL A 529 -9.30 9.11 8.57
C VAL A 529 -9.35 10.13 9.71
N MET A 530 -9.10 11.41 9.43
CA MET A 530 -9.27 12.53 10.38
C MET A 530 -10.61 13.26 10.23
N HIS A 531 -11.60 12.62 9.60
CA HIS A 531 -12.95 13.19 9.51
C HIS A 531 -13.54 13.40 10.92
N PRO A 532 -14.21 14.55 11.21
CA PRO A 532 -14.74 14.83 12.54
C PRO A 532 -15.62 13.73 13.13
N ALA A 533 -16.46 13.07 12.30
CA ALA A 533 -17.27 11.93 12.74
C ALA A 533 -16.43 10.74 13.23
N VAL A 534 -15.30 10.45 12.59
CA VAL A 534 -14.37 9.39 13.01
C VAL A 534 -13.71 9.76 14.33
N ILE A 535 -13.32 11.02 14.50
CA ILE A 535 -12.70 11.53 15.73
C ILE A 535 -13.68 11.49 16.90
N MET A 536 -14.93 11.90 16.67
CA MET A 536 -16.00 11.80 17.66
C MET A 536 -16.27 10.34 18.04
N ALA A 537 -16.30 9.43 17.07
CA ALA A 537 -16.43 8.00 17.32
C ALA A 537 -15.26 7.46 18.16
N LEU A 538 -14.02 7.81 17.82
CA LEU A 538 -12.83 7.46 18.60
C LEU A 538 -12.92 7.98 20.04
N LYS A 539 -13.40 9.22 20.24
CA LYS A 539 -13.60 9.76 21.59
C LYS A 539 -14.67 9.00 22.38
N ASP A 540 -15.77 8.66 21.73
CA ASP A 540 -16.85 7.90 22.37
C ASP A 540 -16.38 6.49 22.75
N ILE A 541 -15.66 5.81 21.85
CA ILE A 541 -15.02 4.52 22.13
C ILE A 541 -14.10 4.60 23.34
N GLN A 542 -13.18 5.57 23.37
CA GLN A 542 -12.24 5.75 24.47
C GLN A 542 -12.96 6.01 25.80
N THR A 543 -13.99 6.85 25.78
CA THR A 543 -14.78 7.20 26.97
C THR A 543 -15.53 5.98 27.50
N ARG A 544 -16.17 5.20 26.64
CA ARG A 544 -16.91 4.00 27.02
C ARG A 544 -15.99 2.89 27.51
N CYS A 545 -14.85 2.65 26.86
CA CYS A 545 -13.84 1.68 27.33
C CYS A 545 -13.35 2.06 28.73
N ARG A 546 -13.03 3.34 28.95
CA ARG A 546 -12.61 3.84 30.27
C ARG A 546 -13.71 3.66 31.34
N GLN A 547 -14.97 3.94 31.02
CA GLN A 547 -16.09 3.72 31.93
C GLN A 547 -16.30 2.24 32.28
N ALA A 548 -16.01 1.35 31.33
CA ALA A 548 -16.09 -0.09 31.50
C ALA A 548 -14.81 -0.73 32.08
N ASN A 549 -13.76 0.06 32.37
CA ASN A 549 -12.42 -0.42 32.74
C ASN A 549 -11.80 -1.41 31.74
N LEU A 550 -12.07 -1.22 30.44
CA LEU A 550 -11.47 -2.01 29.36
C LEU A 550 -10.20 -1.34 28.83
N GLU A 551 -9.15 -2.15 28.63
CA GLU A 551 -7.95 -1.76 27.87
C GLU A 551 -8.36 -1.47 26.41
N VAL A 552 -7.90 -0.34 25.86
CA VAL A 552 -8.23 0.06 24.49
C VAL A 552 -6.97 0.45 23.71
N SER A 553 -6.77 -0.21 22.57
CA SER A 553 -5.68 0.08 21.64
C SER A 553 -6.19 0.56 20.28
N VAL A 554 -5.30 1.13 19.48
CA VAL A 554 -5.58 1.46 18.06
C VAL A 554 -4.55 0.75 17.17
N CYS A 555 -4.99 -0.02 16.18
CA CYS A 555 -4.12 -0.82 15.31
C CYS A 555 -4.21 -0.48 13.81
N GLY A 556 -5.08 0.47 13.42
CA GLY A 556 -5.17 0.96 12.05
C GLY A 556 -4.07 1.96 11.69
N GLU A 557 -4.06 2.44 10.44
CA GLU A 557 -2.99 3.30 9.91
C GLU A 557 -2.83 4.62 10.68
N LEU A 558 -3.90 5.12 11.28
CA LEU A 558 -3.89 6.33 12.10
C LEU A 558 -2.91 6.23 13.28
N ALA A 559 -2.69 5.02 13.82
CA ALA A 559 -1.75 4.78 14.91
C ALA A 559 -0.28 4.86 14.46
N GLY A 560 0.00 4.78 13.15
CA GLY A 560 1.36 4.93 12.59
C GLY A 560 1.62 6.29 11.95
N ASP A 561 0.60 7.13 11.82
CA ASP A 561 0.71 8.47 11.24
C ASP A 561 1.03 9.52 12.33
N PRO A 562 2.07 10.36 12.16
CA PRO A 562 2.42 11.38 13.15
C PRO A 562 1.27 12.31 13.56
N LEU A 563 0.42 12.77 12.62
CA LEU A 563 -0.70 13.64 12.96
C LEU A 563 -1.78 12.85 13.71
N GLY A 564 -2.08 11.65 13.22
CA GLY A 564 -2.99 10.71 13.86
C GLY A 564 -2.61 10.40 15.30
N VAL A 565 -1.35 10.09 15.56
CA VAL A 565 -0.85 9.80 16.91
C VAL A 565 -1.06 10.97 17.86
N LEU A 566 -0.70 12.20 17.46
CA LEU A 566 -0.91 13.37 18.33
C LEU A 566 -2.38 13.52 18.75
N LEU A 567 -3.29 13.31 17.79
CA LEU A 567 -4.72 13.35 18.04
C LEU A 567 -5.18 12.21 18.95
N LEU A 568 -4.75 10.97 18.68
CA LEU A 568 -5.10 9.78 19.48
C LEU A 568 -4.65 9.92 20.94
N LEU A 569 -3.42 10.40 21.17
CA LEU A 569 -2.93 10.67 22.53
C LEU A 569 -3.81 11.71 23.24
N GLY A 570 -4.13 12.81 22.55
CA GLY A 570 -5.01 13.85 23.08
C GLY A 570 -6.45 13.39 23.36
N LEU A 571 -6.95 12.40 22.60
CA LEU A 571 -8.24 11.77 22.86
C LEU A 571 -8.21 10.85 24.10
N GLY A 572 -7.01 10.45 24.53
CA GLY A 572 -6.76 9.64 25.72
C GLY A 572 -6.47 8.17 25.42
N PHE A 573 -5.98 7.84 24.22
CA PHE A 573 -5.43 6.52 23.92
C PHE A 573 -3.97 6.46 24.37
N ASP A 574 -3.60 5.40 25.07
CA ASP A 574 -2.23 5.17 25.59
C ASP A 574 -1.58 3.91 25.01
N GLN A 575 -2.28 3.19 24.11
CA GLN A 575 -1.79 1.97 23.49
C GLN A 575 -1.98 2.02 21.97
N LEU A 576 -0.87 2.01 21.23
CA LEU A 576 -0.83 2.18 19.79
C LEU A 576 -0.12 0.99 19.15
N SER A 577 -0.67 0.45 18.06
CA SER A 577 -0.06 -0.62 17.27
C SER A 577 0.07 -0.21 15.82
N MET A 578 1.29 -0.30 15.27
CA MET A 578 1.61 0.26 13.95
C MET A 578 2.60 -0.59 13.16
N ASN A 579 2.84 -0.28 11.89
CA ASN A 579 3.90 -0.93 11.11
C ASN A 579 5.29 -0.66 11.74
N SER A 580 6.19 -1.66 11.70
CA SER A 580 7.56 -1.58 12.21
C SER A 580 8.33 -0.33 11.76
N ALA A 581 8.17 0.08 10.51
CA ALA A 581 8.84 1.25 9.93
C ALA A 581 8.53 2.57 10.67
N ASN A 582 7.36 2.67 11.32
CA ASN A 582 6.93 3.88 12.01
C ASN A 582 7.29 3.92 13.50
N VAL A 583 7.63 2.78 14.11
CA VAL A 583 7.82 2.64 15.56
C VAL A 583 8.81 3.67 16.10
N ALA A 584 10.04 3.70 15.58
CA ALA A 584 11.09 4.57 16.10
C ALA A 584 10.67 6.05 16.00
N ARG A 585 10.11 6.45 14.85
CA ARG A 585 9.65 7.81 14.57
C ARG A 585 8.55 8.24 15.53
N ILE A 586 7.56 7.39 15.75
CA ILE A 586 6.45 7.69 16.65
C ILE A 586 6.90 7.73 18.11
N LYS A 587 7.73 6.79 18.57
CA LYS A 587 8.28 6.84 19.95
C LYS A 587 9.07 8.13 20.20
N HIS A 588 9.88 8.55 19.23
CA HIS A 588 10.60 9.81 19.32
C HIS A 588 9.67 11.01 19.34
N LEU A 589 8.65 11.05 18.49
CA LEU A 589 7.63 12.10 18.49
C LEU A 589 6.94 12.21 19.86
N ILE A 590 6.50 11.09 20.44
CA ILE A 590 5.85 11.05 21.77
C ILE A 590 6.74 11.71 22.82
N ARG A 591 8.04 11.37 22.86
CA ARG A 591 9.02 11.97 23.78
C ARG A 591 9.21 13.48 23.63
N GLN A 592 8.79 14.06 22.51
CA GLN A 592 8.91 15.50 22.27
C GLN A 592 7.64 16.30 22.63
N THR A 593 6.56 15.63 23.05
CA THR A 593 5.24 16.23 23.27
C THR A 593 4.85 16.26 24.75
N ASN A 594 3.92 17.13 25.14
CA ASN A 594 3.22 17.06 26.43
C ASN A 594 1.79 16.59 26.20
N LEU A 595 1.31 15.64 26.99
CA LEU A 595 -0.04 15.12 26.88
C LEU A 595 -1.10 16.21 27.10
N LYS A 596 -0.89 17.12 28.06
CA LYS A 596 -1.83 18.24 28.32
C LYS A 596 -2.08 19.13 27.10
N ASP A 597 -1.06 19.39 26.31
CA ASP A 597 -1.21 20.20 25.09
C ASP A 597 -2.00 19.43 24.02
N LEU A 598 -1.82 18.11 23.95
CA LEU A 598 -2.54 17.24 23.03
C LEU A 598 -4.01 17.08 23.43
N GLU A 599 -4.33 17.03 24.71
CA GLU A 599 -5.72 17.04 25.21
C GLU A 599 -6.47 18.30 24.74
N GLU A 600 -5.82 19.46 24.81
CA GLU A 600 -6.40 20.72 24.31
C GLU A 600 -6.55 20.72 22.78
N LEU A 601 -5.56 20.19 22.05
CA LEU A 601 -5.65 20.00 20.60
C LEU A 601 -6.83 19.11 20.23
N ALA A 602 -7.01 17.98 20.91
CA ALA A 602 -8.12 17.06 20.66
C ALA A 602 -9.47 17.70 21.00
N ARG A 603 -9.55 18.49 22.09
CA ARG A 603 -10.74 19.26 22.44
C ARG A 603 -11.13 20.24 21.34
N LEU A 604 -10.16 20.93 20.72
CA LEU A 604 -10.41 21.82 19.58
C LEU A 604 -10.79 21.04 18.33
N ALA A 605 -10.13 19.91 18.05
CA ALA A 605 -10.42 19.07 16.89
C ALA A 605 -11.88 18.56 16.90
N LEU A 606 -12.40 18.18 18.07
CA LEU A 606 -13.79 17.76 18.25
C LEU A 606 -14.84 18.85 17.95
N THR A 607 -14.42 20.12 17.81
CA THR A 607 -15.32 21.24 17.46
C THR A 607 -15.32 21.58 15.97
N LYS A 608 -14.50 20.89 15.15
CA LYS A 608 -14.35 21.18 13.72
C LYS A 608 -15.37 20.43 12.88
N ALA A 609 -15.77 21.05 11.77
CA ALA A 609 -16.72 20.50 10.82
C ALA A 609 -16.05 19.84 9.60
N TYR A 610 -14.76 20.11 9.36
CA TYR A 610 -14.01 19.65 8.19
C TYR A 610 -12.73 18.93 8.61
N ALA A 611 -12.33 17.90 7.86
CA ALA A 611 -11.11 17.14 8.14
C ALA A 611 -9.86 18.00 7.97
N GLU A 612 -9.84 18.92 6.99
CA GLU A 612 -8.72 19.82 6.73
C GLU A 612 -8.45 20.76 7.90
N ASP A 613 -9.50 21.17 8.63
CA ASP A 613 -9.36 21.99 9.84
C ASP A 613 -8.65 21.20 10.94
N VAL A 614 -8.99 19.91 11.12
CA VAL A 614 -8.35 19.04 12.11
C VAL A 614 -6.88 18.76 11.74
N GLN A 615 -6.62 18.47 10.46
CA GLN A 615 -5.26 18.32 9.96
C GLN A 615 -4.45 19.60 10.18
N SER A 616 -5.03 20.77 9.86
CA SER A 616 -4.39 22.07 10.03
C SER A 616 -4.07 22.38 11.48
N LEU A 617 -4.98 22.08 12.42
CA LEU A 617 -4.73 22.19 13.86
C LEU A 617 -3.51 21.37 14.28
N THR A 618 -3.45 20.11 13.85
CA THR A 618 -2.38 19.19 14.22
C THR A 618 -1.03 19.59 13.59
N GLN A 619 -1.05 20.04 12.35
CA GLN A 619 0.13 20.58 11.67
C GLN A 619 0.63 21.88 12.34
N ASN A 620 -0.28 22.74 12.78
CA ASN A 620 0.10 23.99 13.47
C ASN A 620 0.73 23.71 14.84
N TYR A 621 0.23 22.71 15.58
CA TYR A 621 0.87 22.26 16.80
C TYR A 621 2.32 21.80 16.55
N LEU A 622 2.54 20.96 15.54
CA LEU A 622 3.89 20.53 15.17
C LEU A 622 4.81 21.71 14.83
N LYS A 623 4.32 22.72 14.11
CA LYS A 623 5.09 23.94 13.81
C LYS A 623 5.46 24.70 15.08
N GLN A 624 4.49 24.92 15.97
CA GLN A 624 4.72 25.62 17.24
C GLN A 624 5.74 24.91 18.11
N GLN A 625 5.73 23.57 18.11
CA GLN A 625 6.67 22.74 18.86
C GLN A 625 8.00 22.48 18.12
N LYS A 626 8.17 22.99 16.89
CA LYS A 626 9.34 22.73 16.02
C LYS A 626 9.58 21.24 15.75
N LEU A 627 8.49 20.50 15.53
CA LEU A 627 8.45 19.04 15.30
C LEU A 627 8.07 18.68 13.85
N THR A 628 7.89 19.67 12.98
CA THR A 628 7.53 19.49 11.56
C THR A 628 8.48 18.57 10.80
N GLY A 629 9.78 18.60 11.13
CA GLY A 629 10.79 17.72 10.52
C GLY A 629 10.48 16.23 10.67
N TYR A 630 9.78 15.82 11.73
CA TYR A 630 9.42 14.41 11.96
C TYR A 630 8.23 13.93 11.12
N VAL A 631 7.54 14.85 10.43
CA VAL A 631 6.45 14.53 9.50
C VAL A 631 6.93 14.67 8.06
N LYS A 632 7.64 15.76 7.77
CA LYS A 632 8.22 16.04 6.45
C LYS A 632 9.54 16.79 6.59
N PRO A 633 10.64 16.36 5.95
CA PRO A 633 11.89 17.12 5.93
C PRO A 633 11.70 18.51 5.30
N GLY A 634 12.44 19.51 5.78
CA GLY A 634 12.49 20.84 5.19
C GLY A 634 11.42 21.87 5.56
N LYS A 635 10.47 21.52 6.43
CA LYS A 635 9.58 22.52 7.04
C LYS A 635 10.19 22.93 8.38
N GLU A 636 10.99 24.00 8.40
CA GLU A 636 11.39 24.67 9.65
C GLU A 636 10.19 25.29 10.38
#